data_AF-A0A9C8E2N5-F1
#
_entry.id   AF-A0A9C8E2N5-F1
#
_cell.length_a   1.000
_cell.length_b   1.000
_cell.length_c   1.000
_cell.angle_alpha   90.00
_cell.angle_beta   90.00
_cell.angle_gamma   90.00
#
_symmetry.space_group_name_H-M   'P 1'
#
loop_
_entity.id
_entity.type
_entity.pdbx_description
1 polymer ?
#
loop_
_entity_poly.entity_id
_entity_poly.type
_entity_poly.pdbx_seq_one_letter_code
_entity_poly.pdbx_strand_id
1 'polypeptide(L)'
;MMRKTDFAAVVLILISIICFFWKLAFTNLILVGLDLFTYFYPYWHHTAQAIRAGRIPLWNPYLFMGVPFLANIQTAFFYGINWPFLMWLDTPKALAASIMFHVFIGGVLMYLLTRRTVGLSPQGSFTAALIFSLGGFAGAQVEHINQLNVIAWLPLLVMLAHRAIKSPPQIKGLWGRQAPLAAVVAVMVFAGHIQALYICLATAGVYVLISGWSKGGFKRAGSSLLTLALAITLGLILASVQLLPTLELARHSIRSQGLPYEDAVAFSLRPHLAAYSFLPPYAVKLDVIFGSRAFTEYVAYVGIIGLLLALAGVFAQTEEKFPWLGLAALGLFLALGKVNPLYRLLYEVVPGFASFRAPARWLLLYAFGVAVLAGVGLDAVSSHRLSFRAAWAWLIPCGLIGLLPSFYFARPGLATLLAWMGFGVLASLAIRAVWRETISPWVLALLLLMELFLASRGLPYNHPTAPQAFTSWRTAPLYMRAAGGEGQWTEQPFTHHPSRFLSFSPLTFDPGDLGEIRSAFLDTLGEKGVYDYVVASKQKEIMAPNLPLLYGFHSVDGYDGGLLPLREYVNITARLYPGQEISLDGRLYQLIHRMPSDDLLDLFNIRFVITDKVYDLWVEGVYYDLSLGASLEAGETITITVDEGFIATGIGFISYLVGDVADGTPVAEVELIGRDGWRSHY
;
A
#
# COMPACT_ATOMS: atom_id res chain seq x y z
N MET A 1 33.81 -10.33 -15.78
CA MET A 1 34.04 -10.95 -14.45
C MET A 1 33.76 -9.90 -13.38
N MET A 2 32.91 -10.18 -12.39
CA MET A 2 32.63 -9.25 -11.30
C MET A 2 33.86 -9.18 -10.38
N ARG A 3 34.26 -7.99 -9.92
CA ARG A 3 35.40 -7.88 -8.98
C ARG A 3 35.01 -8.56 -7.66
N LYS A 4 35.96 -9.17 -6.95
CA LYS A 4 35.70 -9.87 -5.67
C LYS A 4 34.96 -8.98 -4.65
N THR A 5 35.28 -7.68 -4.62
CA THR A 5 34.62 -6.70 -3.75
C THR A 5 33.16 -6.43 -4.14
N ASP A 6 32.85 -6.40 -5.44
CA ASP A 6 31.47 -6.23 -5.91
C ASP A 6 30.62 -7.47 -5.58
N PHE A 7 31.20 -8.68 -5.67
CA PHE A 7 30.52 -9.90 -5.24
C PHE A 7 30.24 -9.90 -3.73
N ALA A 8 31.23 -9.55 -2.92
CA ALA A 8 31.06 -9.44 -1.48
C ALA A 8 29.96 -8.44 -1.11
N ALA A 9 29.89 -7.29 -1.78
CA ALA A 9 28.83 -6.31 -1.55
C ALA A 9 27.43 -6.87 -1.85
N VAL A 10 27.27 -7.61 -2.95
CA VAL A 10 25.98 -8.26 -3.29
C VAL A 10 25.59 -9.31 -2.25
N VAL A 11 26.55 -10.11 -1.77
CA VAL A 11 26.31 -11.09 -0.70
C VAL A 11 25.91 -10.38 0.61
N LEU A 12 26.56 -9.28 0.96
CA LEU A 12 26.21 -8.49 2.14
C LEU A 12 24.81 -7.86 2.02
N ILE A 13 24.39 -7.42 0.83
CA ILE A 13 23.01 -6.95 0.59
C ILE A 13 22.03 -8.09 0.87
N LEU A 14 22.29 -9.29 0.35
CA LEU A 14 21.44 -10.46 0.58
C LEU A 14 21.34 -10.80 2.08
N ILE A 15 22.47 -10.87 2.79
CA ILE A 15 22.51 -11.13 4.23
C ILE A 15 21.71 -10.06 4.98
N SER A 16 21.91 -8.79 4.64
CA SER A 16 21.20 -7.66 5.28
C SER A 16 19.68 -7.81 5.14
N ILE A 17 19.20 -8.21 3.97
CA ILE A 17 17.76 -8.40 3.72
C ILE A 17 17.23 -9.58 4.50
N ILE A 18 17.94 -10.71 4.51
CA ILE A 18 17.57 -11.87 5.33
C ILE A 18 17.51 -11.47 6.81
N CYS A 19 18.44 -10.64 7.30
CA CYS A 19 18.41 -10.14 8.67
C CYS A 19 17.21 -9.22 8.94
N PHE A 20 16.84 -8.30 8.03
CA PHE A 20 15.70 -7.40 8.23
C PHE A 20 14.36 -8.13 8.19
N PHE A 21 14.24 -9.10 7.29
CA PHE A 21 13.02 -9.87 7.05
C PHE A 21 13.07 -11.27 7.68
N TRP A 22 13.90 -11.48 8.71
CA TRP A 22 14.16 -12.81 9.29
C TRP A 22 12.88 -13.52 9.74
N LYS A 23 11.88 -12.78 10.23
CA LYS A 23 10.58 -13.35 10.61
C LYS A 23 9.88 -13.94 9.39
N LEU A 24 9.86 -13.23 8.25
CA LEU A 24 9.26 -13.74 7.01
C LEU A 24 10.11 -14.86 6.37
N ALA A 25 11.43 -14.80 6.56
CA ALA A 25 12.37 -15.74 5.95
C ALA A 25 12.40 -17.11 6.67
N PHE A 26 12.33 -17.12 7.99
CA PHE A 26 12.58 -18.31 8.81
C PHE A 26 11.39 -18.78 9.65
N THR A 27 10.27 -18.04 9.66
CA THR A 27 9.06 -18.45 10.37
C THR A 27 7.89 -18.60 9.40
N ASN A 28 6.79 -19.18 9.88
CA ASN A 28 5.53 -19.23 9.12
C ASN A 28 4.61 -18.03 9.42
N LEU A 29 5.12 -16.97 10.09
CA LEU A 29 4.33 -15.79 10.40
C LEU A 29 4.02 -15.00 9.11
N ILE A 30 2.86 -14.36 9.08
CA ILE A 30 2.33 -13.68 7.91
C ILE A 30 2.03 -12.21 8.19
N LEU A 31 2.05 -11.39 7.14
CA LEU A 31 1.66 -9.98 7.23
C LEU A 31 0.18 -9.82 6.95
N VAL A 32 -0.53 -9.10 7.82
CA VAL A 32 -1.97 -8.86 7.71
C VAL A 32 -2.33 -7.37 7.75
N GLY A 33 -1.44 -6.51 7.23
CA GLY A 33 -1.75 -5.10 6.98
C GLY A 33 -2.99 -4.95 6.08
N LEU A 34 -3.70 -3.83 6.18
CA LEU A 34 -5.05 -3.67 5.59
C LEU A 34 -5.10 -4.09 4.12
N ASP A 35 -4.41 -3.37 3.22
CA ASP A 35 -4.41 -3.66 1.78
C ASP A 35 -3.76 -5.01 1.46
N LEU A 36 -2.71 -5.38 2.20
CA LEU A 36 -2.07 -6.66 1.99
C LEU A 36 -3.06 -7.81 2.21
N PHE A 37 -3.79 -7.82 3.33
CA PHE A 37 -4.70 -8.90 3.69
C PHE A 37 -6.02 -8.86 2.93
N THR A 38 -6.64 -7.69 2.77
CA THR A 38 -7.98 -7.57 2.17
C THR A 38 -7.94 -7.32 0.67
N TYR A 39 -6.78 -7.04 0.07
CA TYR A 39 -6.65 -6.83 -1.37
C TYR A 39 -5.65 -7.82 -1.98
N PHE A 40 -4.37 -7.77 -1.60
CA PHE A 40 -3.35 -8.56 -2.30
C PHE A 40 -3.44 -10.07 -2.05
N TYR A 41 -3.71 -10.53 -0.83
CA TYR A 41 -3.81 -11.97 -0.54
C TYR A 41 -4.91 -12.66 -1.38
N PRO A 42 -6.17 -12.18 -1.43
CA PRO A 42 -7.20 -12.85 -2.23
C PRO A 42 -6.94 -12.81 -3.73
N TYR A 43 -6.48 -11.68 -4.27
CA TYR A 43 -6.12 -11.56 -5.68
C TYR A 43 -4.96 -12.48 -6.06
N TRP A 44 -3.90 -12.53 -5.24
CA TRP A 44 -2.77 -13.44 -5.47
C TRP A 44 -3.17 -14.90 -5.31
N HIS A 45 -4.08 -15.21 -4.39
CA HIS A 45 -4.61 -16.57 -4.25
C HIS A 45 -5.34 -17.01 -5.52
N HIS A 46 -6.24 -16.18 -6.05
CA HIS A 46 -6.96 -16.47 -7.29
C HIS A 46 -6.02 -16.58 -8.49
N THR A 47 -5.03 -15.68 -8.61
CA THR A 47 -3.98 -15.74 -9.64
C THR A 47 -3.15 -17.03 -9.53
N ALA A 48 -2.76 -17.44 -8.31
CA ALA A 48 -2.00 -18.67 -8.10
C ALA A 48 -2.79 -19.91 -8.52
N GLN A 49 -4.08 -19.98 -8.16
CA GLN A 49 -4.98 -21.05 -8.61
C GLN A 49 -5.07 -21.08 -10.14
N ALA A 50 -5.20 -19.92 -10.78
CA ALA A 50 -5.26 -19.83 -12.24
C ALA A 50 -3.99 -20.35 -12.92
N ILE A 51 -2.82 -19.90 -12.45
CA ILE A 51 -1.52 -20.34 -12.96
C ILE A 51 -1.34 -21.85 -12.80
N ARG A 52 -1.63 -22.39 -11.62
CA ARG A 52 -1.49 -23.85 -11.35
C ARG A 52 -2.46 -24.70 -12.17
N ALA A 53 -3.63 -24.16 -12.49
CA ALA A 53 -4.60 -24.81 -13.37
C ALA A 53 -4.33 -24.58 -14.87
N GLY A 54 -3.28 -23.83 -15.24
CA GLY A 54 -2.97 -23.52 -16.64
C GLY A 54 -4.01 -22.64 -17.33
N ARG A 55 -4.80 -21.86 -16.58
CA ARG A 55 -5.86 -20.98 -17.11
C ARG A 55 -5.45 -19.51 -17.06
N ILE A 56 -5.93 -18.74 -18.03
CA ILE A 56 -5.86 -17.27 -17.99
C ILE A 56 -7.14 -16.78 -17.28
N PRO A 57 -7.04 -16.08 -16.13
CA PRO A 57 -8.20 -15.65 -15.35
C PRO A 57 -8.82 -14.39 -15.96
N LEU A 58 -9.68 -14.55 -16.97
CA LEU A 58 -10.32 -13.40 -17.65
C LEU A 58 -11.38 -12.73 -16.79
N TRP A 59 -12.18 -13.51 -16.06
CA TRP A 59 -13.35 -13.05 -15.32
C TRP A 59 -13.27 -13.45 -13.85
N ASN A 60 -13.76 -12.57 -12.97
CA ASN A 60 -13.91 -12.82 -11.54
C ASN A 60 -15.39 -12.70 -11.18
N PRO A 61 -16.08 -13.82 -10.86
CA PRO A 61 -17.50 -13.81 -10.53
C PRO A 61 -17.80 -13.49 -9.07
N TYR A 62 -16.76 -13.35 -8.22
CA TYR A 62 -16.88 -13.32 -6.77
C TYR A 62 -17.01 -11.91 -6.19
N LEU A 63 -16.55 -10.88 -6.92
CA LEU A 63 -16.53 -9.49 -6.45
C LEU A 63 -17.38 -8.59 -7.33
N PHE A 64 -17.94 -7.53 -6.76
CA PHE A 64 -18.68 -6.50 -7.49
C PHE A 64 -19.77 -7.07 -8.42
N MET A 65 -20.36 -8.20 -8.03
CA MET A 65 -21.28 -8.98 -8.85
C MET A 65 -20.72 -9.58 -10.15
N GLY A 66 -19.42 -9.48 -10.40
CA GLY A 66 -18.74 -9.98 -11.60
C GLY A 66 -17.95 -8.89 -12.30
N VAL A 67 -16.63 -9.07 -12.44
CA VAL A 67 -15.72 -8.08 -13.05
C VAL A 67 -14.62 -8.73 -13.89
N PRO A 68 -14.08 -8.03 -14.91
CA PRO A 68 -12.98 -8.54 -15.71
C PRO A 68 -11.67 -8.55 -14.90
N PHE A 69 -11.26 -9.74 -14.45
CA PHE A 69 -10.12 -9.92 -13.55
C PHE A 69 -8.79 -9.56 -14.22
N LEU A 70 -8.52 -10.09 -15.42
CA LEU A 70 -7.27 -9.82 -16.14
C LEU A 70 -7.13 -8.35 -16.51
N ALA A 71 -8.24 -7.66 -16.79
CA ALA A 71 -8.25 -6.23 -17.10
C ALA A 71 -7.85 -5.37 -15.90
N ASN A 72 -8.03 -5.86 -14.66
CA ASN A 72 -7.51 -5.20 -13.49
C ASN A 72 -5.99 -5.38 -13.44
N ILE A 73 -5.27 -4.29 -13.73
CA ILE A 73 -3.80 -4.32 -13.79
C ILE A 73 -3.15 -4.68 -12.44
N GLN A 74 -3.83 -4.43 -11.32
CA GLN A 74 -3.29 -4.72 -9.99
C GLN A 74 -3.18 -6.22 -9.68
N THR A 75 -3.83 -7.08 -10.47
CA THR A 75 -3.66 -8.54 -10.38
C THR A 75 -2.25 -8.98 -10.73
N ALA A 76 -1.52 -8.17 -11.50
CA ALA A 76 -0.16 -8.41 -11.95
C ALA A 76 0.03 -9.80 -12.60
N PHE A 77 -1.01 -10.32 -13.27
CA PHE A 77 -0.98 -11.67 -13.86
C PHE A 77 0.17 -11.84 -14.86
N PHE A 78 0.44 -10.85 -15.71
CA PHE A 78 1.56 -10.93 -16.66
C PHE A 78 2.95 -10.62 -16.05
N TYR A 79 3.03 -10.35 -14.74
CA TYR A 79 4.30 -10.17 -14.07
C TYR A 79 4.99 -11.50 -13.78
N GLY A 80 5.58 -12.08 -14.81
CA GLY A 80 6.16 -13.43 -14.79
C GLY A 80 7.24 -13.66 -13.72
N ILE A 81 7.81 -12.61 -13.14
CA ILE A 81 8.78 -12.69 -12.03
C ILE A 81 8.13 -13.28 -10.77
N ASN A 82 6.83 -13.07 -10.57
CA ASN A 82 6.09 -13.64 -9.44
C ASN A 82 5.58 -15.06 -9.71
N TRP A 83 5.57 -15.54 -10.97
CA TRP A 83 5.03 -16.87 -11.31
C TRP A 83 5.73 -18.02 -10.59
N PRO A 84 7.08 -18.07 -10.53
CA PRO A 84 7.79 -19.03 -9.68
C PRO A 84 7.21 -19.15 -8.26
N PHE A 85 7.02 -18.01 -7.60
CA PHE A 85 6.52 -17.98 -6.22
C PHE A 85 5.07 -18.46 -6.15
N LEU A 86 4.22 -18.00 -7.08
CA LEU A 86 2.81 -18.39 -7.15
C LEU A 86 2.60 -19.87 -7.50
N MET A 87 3.50 -20.46 -8.29
CA MET A 87 3.42 -21.85 -8.71
C MET A 87 3.82 -22.81 -7.59
N TRP A 88 4.87 -22.48 -6.82
CA TRP A 88 5.49 -23.41 -5.86
C TRP A 88 5.21 -23.13 -4.38
N LEU A 89 4.77 -21.93 -4.01
CA LEU A 89 4.55 -21.54 -2.61
C LEU A 89 3.06 -21.25 -2.35
N ASP A 90 2.58 -21.45 -1.13
CA ASP A 90 1.28 -20.93 -0.72
C ASP A 90 1.26 -19.39 -0.79
N THR A 91 0.07 -18.80 -0.89
CA THR A 91 -0.09 -17.36 -1.12
C THR A 91 0.70 -16.48 -0.13
N PRO A 92 0.69 -16.74 1.19
CA PRO A 92 1.44 -15.91 2.13
C PRO A 92 2.96 -15.99 1.90
N LYS A 93 3.52 -17.19 1.66
CA LYS A 93 4.96 -17.33 1.38
C LYS A 93 5.33 -16.81 0.00
N ALA A 94 4.45 -16.92 -0.99
CA ALA A 94 4.67 -16.34 -2.31
C ALA A 94 4.81 -14.81 -2.23
N LEU A 95 3.95 -14.15 -1.44
CA LEU A 95 4.03 -12.71 -1.16
C LEU A 95 5.33 -12.37 -0.41
N ALA A 96 5.66 -13.10 0.65
CA ALA A 96 6.90 -12.89 1.41
C ALA A 96 8.15 -13.03 0.53
N ALA A 97 8.21 -14.08 -0.30
CA ALA A 97 9.29 -14.32 -1.23
C ALA A 97 9.41 -13.20 -2.27
N SER A 98 8.29 -12.72 -2.81
CA SER A 98 8.26 -11.59 -3.73
C SER A 98 8.73 -10.30 -3.06
N ILE A 99 8.29 -9.98 -1.84
CA ILE A 99 8.77 -8.82 -1.07
C ILE A 99 10.30 -8.87 -0.93
N MET A 100 10.82 -9.98 -0.41
CA MET A 100 12.26 -10.13 -0.18
C MET A 100 13.07 -10.06 -1.48
N PHE A 101 12.56 -10.68 -2.55
CA PHE A 101 13.19 -10.62 -3.87
C PHE A 101 13.24 -9.19 -4.41
N HIS A 102 12.15 -8.42 -4.32
CA HIS A 102 12.09 -7.07 -4.88
C HIS A 102 12.93 -6.05 -4.09
N VAL A 103 12.98 -6.21 -2.76
CA VAL A 103 13.92 -5.45 -1.93
C VAL A 103 15.36 -5.78 -2.31
N PHE A 104 15.66 -7.07 -2.53
CA PHE A 104 17.01 -7.53 -2.93
C PHE A 104 17.42 -7.03 -4.30
N ILE A 105 16.61 -7.26 -5.32
CA ILE A 105 16.93 -6.83 -6.68
C ILE A 105 16.99 -5.29 -6.75
N GLY A 106 16.12 -4.57 -6.04
CA GLY A 106 16.18 -3.12 -5.92
C GLY A 106 17.51 -2.63 -5.32
N GLY A 107 17.98 -3.27 -4.24
CA GLY A 107 19.29 -3.00 -3.64
C GLY A 107 20.45 -3.30 -4.59
N VAL A 108 20.43 -4.46 -5.26
CA VAL A 108 21.47 -4.84 -6.23
C VAL A 108 21.49 -3.90 -7.43
N LEU A 109 20.33 -3.52 -7.96
CA LEU A 109 20.23 -2.59 -9.09
C LEU A 109 20.69 -1.18 -8.68
N MET A 110 20.40 -0.73 -7.46
CA MET A 110 20.94 0.53 -6.92
C MET A 110 22.46 0.48 -6.74
N TYR A 111 22.99 -0.64 -6.24
CA TYR A 111 24.43 -0.87 -6.17
C TYR A 111 25.05 -0.77 -7.57
N LEU A 112 24.47 -1.45 -8.57
CA LEU A 112 24.99 -1.44 -9.94
C LEU A 112 24.88 -0.06 -10.60
N LEU A 113 23.77 0.67 -10.39
CA LEU A 113 23.58 2.03 -10.87
C LEU A 113 24.70 2.92 -10.34
N THR A 114 24.88 2.97 -9.03
CA THR A 114 25.89 3.85 -8.42
C THR A 114 27.31 3.40 -8.75
N ARG A 115 27.55 2.08 -8.82
CA ARG A 115 28.88 1.52 -9.10
C ARG A 115 29.33 1.75 -10.53
N ARG A 116 28.44 1.61 -11.51
CA ARG A 116 28.77 1.63 -12.95
C ARG A 116 28.42 2.95 -13.64
N THR A 117 27.40 3.64 -13.17
CA THR A 117 26.92 4.89 -13.80
C THR A 117 27.50 6.10 -13.10
N VAL A 118 27.37 6.17 -11.77
CA VAL A 118 27.92 7.27 -10.96
C VAL A 118 29.42 7.11 -10.74
N GLY A 119 29.91 5.87 -10.71
CA GLY A 119 31.33 5.56 -10.57
C GLY A 119 31.82 5.54 -9.12
N LEU A 120 30.91 5.28 -8.17
CA LEU A 120 31.25 5.23 -6.74
C LEU A 120 32.12 4.01 -6.38
N SER A 121 32.79 4.09 -5.23
CA SER A 121 33.46 2.97 -4.58
C SER A 121 32.47 1.87 -4.18
N PRO A 122 32.93 0.62 -3.94
CA PRO A 122 32.07 -0.43 -3.40
C PRO A 122 31.34 -0.02 -2.12
N GLN A 123 31.99 0.75 -1.25
CA GLN A 123 31.44 1.23 0.01
C GLN A 123 30.32 2.25 -0.23
N GLY A 124 30.58 3.26 -1.08
CA GLY A 124 29.59 4.28 -1.42
C GLY A 124 28.37 3.67 -2.13
N SER A 125 28.61 2.73 -3.04
CA SER A 125 27.54 1.98 -3.72
C SER A 125 26.74 1.09 -2.77
N PHE A 126 27.40 0.44 -1.81
CA PHE A 126 26.72 -0.38 -0.80
C PHE A 126 25.85 0.49 0.12
N THR A 127 26.36 1.64 0.57
CA THR A 127 25.58 2.63 1.35
C THR A 127 24.32 3.09 0.61
N ALA A 128 24.43 3.44 -0.68
CA ALA A 128 23.27 3.82 -1.48
C ALA A 128 22.25 2.67 -1.62
N ALA A 129 22.75 1.43 -1.81
CA ALA A 129 21.89 0.25 -1.87
C ALA A 129 21.14 0.01 -0.56
N LEU A 130 21.80 0.14 0.60
CA LEU A 130 21.17 -0.01 1.90
C LEU A 130 20.05 1.01 2.12
N ILE A 131 20.29 2.29 1.82
CA ILE A 131 19.27 3.33 2.02
C ILE A 131 18.08 3.10 1.09
N PHE A 132 18.32 2.77 -0.17
CA PHE A 132 17.23 2.56 -1.13
C PHE A 132 16.38 1.34 -0.80
N SER A 133 17.00 0.23 -0.39
CA SER A 133 16.29 -1.04 -0.17
C SER A 133 15.78 -1.23 1.26
N LEU A 134 16.51 -0.73 2.27
CA LEU A 134 16.20 -0.93 3.68
C LEU A 134 15.85 0.38 4.42
N GLY A 135 15.79 1.50 3.70
CA GLY A 135 15.27 2.77 4.21
C GLY A 135 13.75 2.73 4.43
N GLY A 136 13.24 3.78 5.07
CA GLY A 136 11.84 3.87 5.48
C GLY A 136 10.85 3.74 4.32
N PHE A 137 11.16 4.32 3.15
CA PHE A 137 10.27 4.27 1.99
C PHE A 137 10.04 2.84 1.50
N ALA A 138 11.10 2.11 1.12
CA ALA A 138 10.96 0.73 0.65
C ALA A 138 10.39 -0.19 1.73
N GLY A 139 10.81 -0.01 2.99
CA GLY A 139 10.31 -0.80 4.12
C GLY A 139 8.83 -0.58 4.43
N ALA A 140 8.31 0.63 4.26
CA ALA A 140 6.89 0.93 4.45
C ALA A 140 6.03 0.43 3.27
N GLN A 141 6.57 0.46 2.05
CA GLN A 141 5.86 0.01 0.85
C GLN A 141 5.73 -1.52 0.72
N VAL A 142 6.22 -2.28 1.70
CA VAL A 142 5.98 -3.73 1.79
C VAL A 142 4.49 -4.08 1.85
N GLU A 143 3.64 -3.17 2.35
CA GLU A 143 2.18 -3.35 2.36
C GLU A 143 1.53 -3.16 0.98
N HIS A 144 2.21 -2.47 0.04
CA HIS A 144 1.74 -2.23 -1.33
C HIS A 144 2.64 -2.96 -2.33
N ILE A 145 2.48 -4.29 -2.41
CA ILE A 145 3.45 -5.14 -3.11
C ILE A 145 3.62 -4.80 -4.60
N ASN A 146 2.56 -4.41 -5.29
CA ASN A 146 2.64 -3.98 -6.70
C ASN A 146 3.49 -2.71 -6.85
N GLN A 147 3.35 -1.75 -5.94
CA GLN A 147 4.22 -0.56 -5.88
C GLN A 147 5.66 -0.95 -5.60
N LEU A 148 5.92 -1.82 -4.62
CA LEU A 148 7.27 -2.35 -4.34
C LEU A 148 7.90 -3.03 -5.57
N ASN A 149 7.12 -3.86 -6.27
CA ASN A 149 7.58 -4.57 -7.47
C ASN A 149 7.98 -3.59 -8.58
N VAL A 150 7.23 -2.50 -8.78
CA VAL A 150 7.57 -1.46 -9.76
C VAL A 150 8.83 -0.71 -9.37
N ILE A 151 8.91 -0.19 -8.13
CA ILE A 151 10.02 0.68 -7.71
C ILE A 151 11.36 -0.06 -7.66
N ALA A 152 11.36 -1.38 -7.48
CA ALA A 152 12.57 -2.20 -7.51
C ALA A 152 13.35 -2.08 -8.84
N TRP A 153 12.65 -1.79 -9.95
CA TRP A 153 13.27 -1.61 -11.28
C TRP A 153 13.73 -0.18 -11.57
N LEU A 154 13.37 0.80 -10.73
CA LEU A 154 13.74 2.20 -10.93
C LEU A 154 15.26 2.41 -11.12
N PRO A 155 16.16 1.78 -10.34
CA PRO A 155 17.59 1.98 -10.55
C PRO A 155 18.06 1.44 -11.92
N LEU A 156 17.46 0.34 -12.39
CA LEU A 156 17.76 -0.20 -13.72
C LEU A 156 17.23 0.71 -14.83
N LEU A 157 16.02 1.24 -14.68
CA LEU A 157 15.43 2.21 -15.60
C LEU A 157 16.35 3.43 -15.75
N VAL A 158 16.78 4.03 -14.63
CA VAL A 158 17.68 5.19 -14.63
C VAL A 158 19.07 4.84 -15.19
N MET A 159 19.60 3.66 -14.87
CA MET A 159 20.89 3.19 -15.40
C MET A 159 20.85 3.02 -16.93
N LEU A 160 19.77 2.48 -17.47
CA LEU A 160 19.59 2.32 -18.92
C LEU A 160 19.32 3.67 -19.59
N ALA A 161 18.50 4.52 -18.99
CA ALA A 161 18.23 5.88 -19.46
C ALA A 161 19.52 6.72 -19.49
N HIS A 162 20.43 6.55 -18.53
CA HIS A 162 21.73 7.22 -18.55
C HIS A 162 22.56 6.88 -19.79
N ARG A 163 22.45 5.67 -20.34
CA ARG A 163 23.16 5.29 -21.57
C ARG A 163 22.71 6.12 -22.78
N ALA A 164 21.46 6.58 -22.79
CA ALA A 164 20.95 7.49 -23.82
C ALA A 164 21.69 8.84 -23.83
N ILE A 165 22.24 9.25 -22.68
CA ILE A 165 22.95 10.54 -22.51
C ILE A 165 24.39 10.46 -23.04
N LYS A 166 24.99 9.28 -23.21
CA LYS A 166 26.43 9.16 -23.53
C LYS A 166 26.77 9.20 -25.03
N SER A 167 25.82 8.98 -25.93
CA SER A 167 26.11 9.00 -27.36
C SER A 167 24.94 9.54 -28.19
N PRO A 168 25.19 10.33 -29.25
CA PRO A 168 24.12 10.69 -30.19
C PRO A 168 23.47 9.42 -30.78
N PRO A 169 22.19 9.49 -31.19
CA PRO A 169 21.51 8.34 -31.78
C PRO A 169 22.19 7.98 -33.11
N GLN A 170 22.92 6.88 -33.13
CA GLN A 170 23.37 6.23 -34.37
C GLN A 170 22.45 5.04 -34.63
N ILE A 171 21.94 4.92 -35.86
CA ILE A 171 20.95 3.90 -36.25
C ILE A 171 21.43 2.48 -35.92
N LYS A 172 22.72 2.19 -36.16
CA LYS A 172 23.33 0.87 -35.93
C LYS A 172 23.40 0.43 -34.46
N GLY A 173 23.15 1.32 -33.50
CA GLY A 173 23.14 1.02 -32.06
C GLY A 173 21.81 1.30 -31.36
N LEU A 174 20.77 1.68 -32.11
CA LEU A 174 19.49 2.12 -31.56
C LEU A 174 18.77 0.98 -30.83
N TRP A 175 18.67 -0.20 -31.45
CA TRP A 175 18.02 -1.37 -30.86
C TRP A 175 18.68 -1.84 -29.56
N GLY A 176 20.02 -1.81 -29.50
CA GLY A 176 20.76 -2.14 -28.27
C GLY A 176 20.52 -1.19 -27.10
N ARG A 177 19.99 0.03 -27.36
CA ARG A 177 19.59 1.00 -26.33
C ARG A 177 18.09 0.93 -26.02
N GLN A 178 17.28 0.83 -27.07
CA GLN A 178 15.83 0.87 -26.98
C GLN A 178 15.26 -0.42 -26.39
N ALA A 179 15.72 -1.60 -26.84
CA ALA A 179 15.12 -2.86 -26.42
C ALA A 179 15.23 -3.12 -24.90
N PRO A 180 16.39 -2.93 -24.23
CA PRO A 180 16.46 -3.12 -22.78
C PRO A 180 15.61 -2.10 -22.01
N LEU A 181 15.54 -0.86 -22.48
CA LEU A 181 14.78 0.20 -21.81
C LEU A 181 13.27 -0.05 -21.96
N ALA A 182 12.82 -0.42 -23.16
CA ALA A 182 11.44 -0.82 -23.44
C ALA A 182 11.04 -2.08 -22.64
N ALA A 183 11.92 -3.08 -22.55
CA ALA A 183 11.68 -4.28 -21.77
C ALA A 183 11.48 -3.97 -20.28
N VAL A 184 12.32 -3.08 -19.70
CA VAL A 184 12.17 -2.67 -18.30
C VAL A 184 10.87 -1.90 -18.08
N VAL A 185 10.48 -1.01 -19.01
CA VAL A 185 9.18 -0.33 -18.96
C VAL A 185 8.04 -1.35 -19.00
N ALA A 186 8.09 -2.35 -19.89
CA ALA A 186 7.07 -3.40 -19.97
C ALA A 186 6.98 -4.22 -18.68
N VAL A 187 8.12 -4.63 -18.11
CA VAL A 187 8.20 -5.32 -16.81
C VAL A 187 7.55 -4.49 -15.70
N MET A 188 7.79 -3.18 -15.67
CA MET A 188 7.17 -2.27 -14.70
C MET A 188 5.67 -2.08 -14.93
N VAL A 189 5.19 -2.11 -16.17
CA VAL A 189 3.74 -2.12 -16.46
C VAL A 189 3.11 -3.40 -15.91
N PHE A 190 3.72 -4.56 -16.20
CA PHE A 190 3.20 -5.85 -15.74
C PHE A 190 3.16 -5.97 -14.22
N ALA A 191 4.07 -5.30 -13.50
CA ALA A 191 4.09 -5.29 -12.02
C ALA A 191 2.83 -4.68 -11.37
N GLY A 192 1.98 -3.99 -12.12
CA GLY A 192 0.59 -3.79 -11.74
C GLY A 192 0.22 -2.49 -11.03
N HIS A 193 1.14 -1.52 -10.96
CA HIS A 193 0.87 -0.24 -10.27
C HIS A 193 1.21 0.98 -11.16
N ILE A 194 0.22 1.47 -11.91
CA ILE A 194 0.37 2.57 -12.89
C ILE A 194 0.91 3.86 -12.25
N GLN A 195 0.49 4.21 -11.04
CA GLN A 195 1.00 5.41 -10.38
C GLN A 195 2.49 5.31 -10.06
N ALA A 196 2.96 4.14 -9.60
CA ALA A 196 4.38 3.94 -9.32
C ALA A 196 5.20 3.96 -10.62
N LEU A 197 4.65 3.40 -11.70
CA LEU A 197 5.25 3.47 -13.03
C LEU A 197 5.39 4.93 -13.46
N TYR A 198 4.33 5.72 -13.34
CA TYR A 198 4.33 7.14 -13.67
C TYR A 198 5.42 7.91 -12.92
N ILE A 199 5.50 7.74 -11.60
CA ILE A 199 6.53 8.37 -10.76
C ILE A 199 7.94 7.93 -11.19
N CYS A 200 8.14 6.66 -11.53
CA CYS A 200 9.44 6.16 -11.99
C CYS A 200 9.83 6.71 -13.38
N LEU A 201 8.88 6.79 -14.32
CA LEU A 201 9.10 7.39 -15.64
C LEU A 201 9.41 8.88 -15.51
N ALA A 202 8.69 9.61 -14.65
CA ALA A 202 8.98 11.00 -14.33
C ALA A 202 10.38 11.16 -13.73
N THR A 203 10.78 10.27 -12.82
CA THR A 203 12.14 10.22 -12.24
C THR A 203 13.20 10.05 -13.33
N ALA A 204 13.02 9.09 -14.24
CA ALA A 204 13.94 8.88 -15.36
C ALA A 204 13.99 10.10 -16.30
N GLY A 205 12.84 10.69 -16.61
CA GLY A 205 12.73 11.89 -17.45
C GLY A 205 13.46 13.11 -16.88
N VAL A 206 13.21 13.42 -15.60
CA VAL A 206 13.89 14.51 -14.89
C VAL A 206 15.39 14.24 -14.80
N TYR A 207 15.78 13.00 -14.50
CA TYR A 207 17.19 12.61 -14.45
C TYR A 207 17.92 12.85 -15.78
N VAL A 208 17.36 12.39 -16.90
CA VAL A 208 17.99 12.58 -18.23
C VAL A 208 17.95 14.03 -18.68
N LEU A 209 16.93 14.80 -18.30
CA LEU A 209 16.83 16.23 -18.57
C LEU A 209 17.98 16.99 -17.89
N ILE A 210 18.14 16.83 -16.57
CA ILE A 210 19.19 17.52 -15.79
C ILE A 210 20.57 17.07 -16.26
N SER A 211 20.79 15.75 -16.35
CA SER A 211 22.08 15.17 -16.73
C SER A 211 22.46 15.48 -18.18
N GLY A 212 21.49 15.46 -19.09
CA GLY A 212 21.69 15.79 -20.51
C GLY A 212 22.00 17.27 -20.70
N TRP A 213 21.31 18.15 -19.97
CA TRP A 213 21.57 19.58 -19.99
C TRP A 213 22.99 19.91 -19.50
N SER A 214 23.38 19.34 -18.35
CA SER A 214 24.72 19.55 -17.77
C SER A 214 25.85 19.08 -18.72
N LYS A 215 25.68 17.96 -19.44
CA LYS A 215 26.74 17.39 -20.28
C LYS A 215 26.80 17.92 -21.72
N GLY A 216 25.74 18.55 -22.22
CA GLY A 216 25.68 18.96 -23.62
C GLY A 216 24.55 19.93 -23.99
N GLY A 217 24.00 20.64 -23.01
CA GLY A 217 22.95 21.64 -23.19
C GLY A 217 21.61 21.09 -23.70
N PHE A 218 20.75 22.00 -24.18
CA PHE A 218 19.38 21.69 -24.59
C PHE A 218 19.28 20.60 -25.66
N LYS A 219 20.18 20.60 -26.66
CA LYS A 219 20.17 19.58 -27.73
C LYS A 219 20.37 18.16 -27.18
N ARG A 220 21.28 18.00 -26.21
CA ARG A 220 21.56 16.69 -25.60
C ARG A 220 20.43 16.23 -24.70
N ALA A 221 19.86 17.15 -23.92
CA ALA A 221 18.69 16.88 -23.10
C ALA A 221 17.49 16.43 -23.96
N GLY A 222 17.17 17.18 -25.02
CA GLY A 222 16.08 16.85 -25.93
C GLY A 222 16.25 15.50 -26.63
N SER A 223 17.46 15.18 -27.11
CA SER A 223 17.74 13.87 -27.72
C SER A 223 17.61 12.71 -26.73
N SER A 224 18.03 12.92 -25.48
CA SER A 224 17.91 11.90 -24.42
C SER A 224 16.44 11.67 -24.03
N LEU A 225 15.65 12.74 -23.95
CA LEU A 225 14.21 12.66 -23.72
C LEU A 225 13.49 11.97 -24.87
N LEU A 226 13.83 12.26 -26.12
CA LEU A 226 13.26 11.57 -27.28
C LEU A 226 13.59 10.06 -27.26
N THR A 227 14.83 9.71 -26.89
CA THR A 227 15.25 8.31 -26.76
C THR A 227 14.44 7.59 -25.68
N LEU A 228 14.22 8.24 -24.53
CA LEU A 228 13.40 7.72 -23.43
C LEU A 228 11.93 7.59 -23.85
N ALA A 229 11.37 8.61 -24.52
CA ALA A 229 10.00 8.60 -25.01
C ALA A 229 9.76 7.45 -25.99
N LEU A 230 10.67 7.23 -26.95
CA LEU A 230 10.59 6.10 -27.87
C LEU A 230 10.61 4.75 -27.14
N ALA A 231 11.47 4.60 -26.13
CA ALA A 231 11.55 3.37 -25.35
C ALA A 231 10.28 3.13 -24.52
N ILE A 232 9.72 4.20 -23.95
CA ILE A 232 8.45 4.13 -23.21
C ILE A 232 7.36 3.66 -24.17
N THR A 233 7.22 4.27 -25.34
CA THR A 233 6.23 3.84 -26.35
C THR A 233 6.40 2.38 -26.73
N LEU A 234 7.62 1.93 -27.01
CA LEU A 234 7.90 0.52 -27.30
C LEU A 234 7.55 -0.40 -26.12
N GLY A 235 7.88 -0.01 -24.89
CA GLY A 235 7.53 -0.75 -23.68
C GLY A 235 6.03 -0.87 -23.46
N LEU A 236 5.27 0.20 -23.72
CA LEU A 236 3.80 0.19 -23.67
C LEU A 236 3.21 -0.72 -24.76
N ILE A 237 3.79 -0.75 -25.96
CA ILE A 237 3.39 -1.68 -27.02
C ILE A 237 3.65 -3.13 -26.60
N LEU A 238 4.81 -3.43 -26.03
CA LEU A 238 5.13 -4.76 -25.50
C LEU A 238 4.17 -5.19 -24.38
N ALA A 239 3.71 -4.24 -23.56
CA ALA A 239 2.76 -4.50 -22.48
C ALA A 239 1.28 -4.36 -22.91
N SER A 240 1.00 -4.24 -24.22
CA SER A 240 -0.36 -4.04 -24.74
C SER A 240 -1.33 -5.16 -24.37
N VAL A 241 -0.84 -6.39 -24.20
CA VAL A 241 -1.62 -7.54 -23.73
C VAL A 241 -2.30 -7.28 -22.37
N GLN A 242 -1.67 -6.47 -21.52
CA GLN A 242 -2.25 -6.01 -20.26
C GLN A 242 -2.95 -4.66 -20.43
N LEU A 243 -2.31 -3.71 -21.14
CA LEU A 243 -2.80 -2.32 -21.19
C LEU A 243 -4.12 -2.17 -21.96
N LEU A 244 -4.34 -2.91 -23.04
CA LEU A 244 -5.58 -2.82 -23.82
C LEU A 244 -6.83 -3.17 -23.00
N PRO A 245 -6.92 -4.35 -22.34
CA PRO A 245 -8.08 -4.66 -21.50
C PRO A 245 -8.17 -3.71 -20.29
N THR A 246 -7.03 -3.26 -19.74
CA THR A 246 -7.01 -2.26 -18.66
C THR A 246 -7.62 -0.93 -19.10
N LEU A 247 -7.31 -0.46 -20.32
CA LEU A 247 -7.84 0.78 -20.89
C LEU A 247 -9.33 0.67 -21.22
N GLU A 248 -9.78 -0.50 -21.67
CA GLU A 248 -11.20 -0.78 -21.85
C GLU A 248 -11.95 -0.68 -20.51
N LEU A 249 -11.47 -1.37 -19.47
CA LEU A 249 -12.03 -1.29 -18.12
C LEU A 249 -12.03 0.14 -17.57
N ALA A 250 -10.95 0.89 -17.77
CA ALA A 250 -10.82 2.27 -17.30
C ALA A 250 -11.89 3.21 -17.88
N ARG A 251 -12.45 2.92 -19.06
CA ARG A 251 -13.55 3.71 -19.65
C ARG A 251 -14.88 3.52 -18.92
N HIS A 252 -15.10 2.34 -18.32
CA HIS A 252 -16.29 2.01 -17.54
C HIS A 252 -16.13 2.30 -16.04
N SER A 253 -14.90 2.52 -15.60
CA SER A 253 -14.58 2.93 -14.23
C SER A 253 -15.28 4.24 -13.83
N ILE A 254 -15.66 4.36 -12.56
CA ILE A 254 -16.03 5.66 -11.99
C ILE A 254 -14.88 6.68 -12.04
N ARG A 255 -13.63 6.23 -12.14
CA ARG A 255 -12.43 7.08 -12.22
C ARG A 255 -12.10 7.57 -13.63
N SER A 256 -12.94 7.27 -14.62
CA SER A 256 -12.71 7.67 -16.02
C SER A 256 -12.64 9.19 -16.22
N GLN A 257 -13.22 9.97 -15.30
CA GLN A 257 -13.20 11.45 -15.35
C GLN A 257 -12.05 12.07 -14.53
N GLY A 258 -11.15 11.26 -13.97
CA GLY A 258 -10.14 11.70 -13.00
C GLY A 258 -10.70 11.79 -11.59
N LEU A 259 -9.83 12.09 -10.62
CA LEU A 259 -10.22 12.32 -9.24
C LEU A 259 -10.50 13.81 -9.00
N PRO A 260 -11.51 14.17 -8.20
CA PRO A 260 -11.63 15.51 -7.66
C PRO A 260 -10.33 15.96 -7.01
N TYR A 261 -10.04 17.27 -7.05
CA TYR A 261 -8.77 17.79 -6.57
C TYR A 261 -8.50 17.46 -5.09
N GLU A 262 -9.51 17.51 -4.23
CA GLU A 262 -9.36 17.18 -2.81
C GLU A 262 -8.93 15.73 -2.60
N ASP A 263 -9.45 14.79 -3.42
CA ASP A 263 -9.03 13.38 -3.40
C ASP A 263 -7.62 13.22 -3.97
N ALA A 264 -7.27 13.98 -5.03
CA ALA A 264 -5.94 13.94 -5.63
C ALA A 264 -4.85 14.44 -4.66
N VAL A 265 -5.17 15.40 -3.78
CA VAL A 265 -4.26 15.89 -2.73
C VAL A 265 -4.43 15.19 -1.38
N ALA A 266 -5.32 14.20 -1.27
CA ALA A 266 -5.41 13.35 -0.09
C ALA A 266 -4.05 12.69 0.17
N PHE A 267 -3.69 12.52 1.43
CA PHE A 267 -2.37 12.03 1.85
C PHE A 267 -1.18 12.89 1.39
N SER A 268 -1.35 14.21 1.29
CA SER A 268 -0.23 15.16 1.17
C SER A 268 0.70 15.07 2.39
N LEU A 269 2.01 15.23 2.17
CA LEU A 269 2.99 15.35 3.24
C LEU A 269 2.62 16.55 4.14
N ARG A 270 2.49 16.29 5.44
CA ARG A 270 2.13 17.30 6.43
C ARG A 270 3.42 17.96 6.96
N PRO A 271 3.70 19.24 6.68
CA PRO A 271 4.97 19.87 7.07
C PRO A 271 5.25 19.82 8.58
N HIS A 272 4.19 19.93 9.39
CA HIS A 272 4.30 19.86 10.86
C HIS A 272 4.65 18.45 11.39
N LEU A 273 4.52 17.39 10.57
CA LEU A 273 4.92 16.00 10.88
C LEU A 273 6.14 15.54 10.07
N ALA A 274 6.82 16.43 9.36
CA ALA A 274 7.94 16.08 8.47
C ALA A 274 9.06 15.31 9.20
N ALA A 275 9.32 15.63 10.47
CA ALA A 275 10.29 14.92 11.29
C ALA A 275 10.00 13.41 11.36
N TYR A 276 8.73 13.00 11.49
CA TYR A 276 8.32 11.60 11.52
C TYR A 276 8.33 10.92 10.14
N SER A 277 8.40 11.71 9.07
CA SER A 277 8.56 11.21 7.71
C SER A 277 10.02 10.91 7.39
N PHE A 278 10.94 11.80 7.82
CA PHE A 278 12.35 11.78 7.39
C PHE A 278 13.33 11.25 8.43
N LEU A 279 12.96 11.24 9.72
CA LEU A 279 13.82 10.73 10.79
C LEU A 279 13.35 9.34 11.24
N PRO A 280 14.28 8.48 11.70
CA PRO A 280 13.94 7.19 12.26
C PRO A 280 12.90 7.28 13.40
N PRO A 281 11.84 6.45 13.40
CA PRO A 281 10.79 6.53 14.40
C PRO A 281 11.21 5.95 15.77
N TYR A 282 12.09 4.93 15.77
CA TYR A 282 12.51 4.18 16.95
C TYR A 282 11.34 3.69 17.81
N ALA A 283 11.06 4.36 18.93
CA ALA A 283 10.00 3.97 19.87
C ALA A 283 8.61 4.55 19.52
N VAL A 284 8.50 5.35 18.45
CA VAL A 284 7.26 6.06 18.10
C VAL A 284 6.31 5.17 17.30
N LYS A 285 5.03 5.19 17.70
CA LYS A 285 3.92 4.56 16.97
C LYS A 285 3.41 5.50 15.87
N LEU A 286 3.84 5.26 14.64
CA LEU A 286 3.57 6.16 13.51
C LEU A 286 2.08 6.23 13.13
N ASP A 287 1.35 5.14 13.28
CA ASP A 287 -0.10 5.08 13.08
C ASP A 287 -0.85 6.07 13.98
N VAL A 288 -0.42 6.19 15.24
CA VAL A 288 -0.97 7.15 16.21
C VAL A 288 -0.60 8.59 15.81
N ILE A 289 0.65 8.84 15.45
CA ILE A 289 1.14 10.17 15.08
C ILE A 289 0.46 10.72 13.83
N PHE A 290 0.31 9.89 12.79
CA PHE A 290 -0.34 10.31 11.55
C PHE A 290 -1.87 10.25 11.65
N GLY A 291 -2.41 9.62 12.71
CA GLY A 291 -3.84 9.40 12.93
C GLY A 291 -4.46 8.51 11.85
N SER A 292 -3.67 7.60 11.27
CA SER A 292 -4.09 6.80 10.13
C SER A 292 -3.29 5.51 10.02
N ARG A 293 -3.98 4.43 9.64
CA ARG A 293 -3.34 3.16 9.26
C ARG A 293 -2.58 3.25 7.94
N ALA A 294 -2.87 4.26 7.11
CA ALA A 294 -2.11 4.56 5.89
C ALA A 294 -0.83 5.38 6.17
N PHE A 295 -0.28 5.30 7.39
CA PHE A 295 0.94 6.04 7.75
C PHE A 295 2.14 5.66 6.87
N THR A 296 2.13 4.45 6.30
CA THR A 296 3.17 3.91 5.44
C THR A 296 3.41 4.76 4.19
N GLU A 297 2.43 5.55 3.74
CA GLU A 297 2.57 6.50 2.64
C GLU A 297 3.50 7.68 2.97
N TYR A 298 3.67 8.02 4.24
CA TYR A 298 4.47 9.17 4.68
C TYR A 298 5.90 8.82 5.08
N VAL A 299 6.23 7.54 5.19
CA VAL A 299 7.53 7.11 5.73
C VAL A 299 8.59 7.16 4.63
N ALA A 300 9.65 7.94 4.85
CA ALA A 300 10.75 8.10 3.90
C ALA A 300 12.12 8.30 4.57
N TYR A 301 12.28 7.90 5.84
CA TYR A 301 13.55 8.11 6.55
C TYR A 301 14.71 7.34 5.88
N VAL A 302 15.92 7.90 5.98
CA VAL A 302 17.16 7.30 5.44
C VAL A 302 18.21 6.98 6.52
N GLY A 303 17.85 7.17 7.79
CA GLY A 303 18.78 7.14 8.92
C GLY A 303 19.45 8.50 9.17
N ILE A 304 19.79 8.80 10.42
CA ILE A 304 20.56 10.01 10.77
C ILE A 304 21.95 9.94 10.13
N ILE A 305 22.60 8.76 10.14
CA ILE A 305 23.89 8.56 9.45
C ILE A 305 23.72 8.80 7.95
N GLY A 306 22.64 8.26 7.35
CA GLY A 306 22.33 8.42 5.93
C GLY A 306 22.09 9.88 5.55
N LEU A 307 21.39 10.65 6.39
CA LEU A 307 21.17 12.09 6.18
C LEU A 307 22.47 12.89 6.24
N LEU A 308 23.35 12.60 7.21
CA LEU A 308 24.64 13.28 7.34
C LEU A 308 25.56 12.96 6.16
N LEU A 309 25.58 11.70 5.70
CA LEU A 309 26.30 11.32 4.49
C LEU A 309 25.69 11.97 3.24
N ALA A 310 24.36 12.03 3.12
CA ALA A 310 23.71 12.67 1.97
C ALA A 310 24.04 14.16 1.90
N LEU A 311 24.00 14.84 3.04
CA LEU A 311 24.45 16.22 3.13
C LEU A 311 25.92 16.30 2.69
N ALA A 312 26.80 15.38 3.13
CA ALA A 312 28.21 15.40 2.74
C ALA A 312 28.35 15.26 1.21
N GLY A 313 27.49 14.47 0.57
CA GLY A 313 27.38 14.36 -0.88
C GLY A 313 26.94 15.66 -1.58
N VAL A 314 26.06 16.45 -0.95
CA VAL A 314 25.68 17.79 -1.46
C VAL A 314 26.88 18.73 -1.50
N PHE A 315 27.77 18.65 -0.52
CA PHE A 315 28.99 19.48 -0.45
C PHE A 315 30.22 18.84 -1.11
N ALA A 316 30.10 17.64 -1.67
CA ALA A 316 31.19 16.99 -2.40
C ALA A 316 31.57 17.81 -3.64
N GLN A 317 32.87 17.89 -3.93
CA GLN A 317 33.41 18.58 -5.12
C GLN A 317 33.24 17.70 -6.37
N THR A 318 31.99 17.46 -6.77
CA THR A 318 31.61 16.72 -7.97
C THR A 318 30.35 17.30 -8.59
N GLU A 319 30.28 17.34 -9.91
CA GLU A 319 29.07 17.77 -10.66
C GLU A 319 28.04 16.64 -10.79
N GLU A 320 28.45 15.38 -10.61
CA GLU A 320 27.56 14.22 -10.70
C GLU A 320 26.50 14.18 -9.59
N LYS A 321 26.54 15.11 -8.62
CA LYS A 321 25.55 15.27 -7.54
C LYS A 321 24.26 15.98 -7.97
N PHE A 322 24.31 16.87 -8.98
CA PHE A 322 23.19 17.75 -9.30
C PHE A 322 21.90 17.04 -9.75
N PRO A 323 21.95 15.98 -10.60
CA PRO A 323 20.75 15.25 -10.96
C PRO A 323 20.03 14.64 -9.75
N TRP A 324 20.79 14.10 -8.79
CA TRP A 324 20.24 13.45 -7.60
C TRP A 324 19.69 14.46 -6.60
N LEU A 325 20.35 15.61 -6.45
CA LEU A 325 19.84 16.74 -5.67
C LEU A 325 18.54 17.28 -6.27
N GLY A 326 18.47 17.43 -7.60
CA GLY A 326 17.27 17.86 -8.31
C GLY A 326 16.10 16.89 -8.12
N LEU A 327 16.35 15.59 -8.21
CA LEU A 327 15.35 14.56 -7.89
C LEU A 327 14.88 14.65 -6.44
N ALA A 328 15.81 14.76 -5.49
CA ALA A 328 15.45 14.82 -4.09
C ALA A 328 14.60 16.06 -3.76
N ALA A 329 14.99 17.22 -4.29
CA ALA A 329 14.25 18.47 -4.13
C ALA A 329 12.87 18.40 -4.80
N LEU A 330 12.78 17.86 -6.01
CA LEU A 330 11.51 17.71 -6.73
C LEU A 330 10.56 16.75 -6.00
N GLY A 331 11.07 15.63 -5.49
CA GLY A 331 10.28 14.66 -4.71
C GLY A 331 9.66 15.31 -3.48
N LEU A 332 10.46 16.07 -2.71
CA LEU A 332 9.97 16.83 -1.56
C LEU A 332 8.93 17.88 -1.96
N PHE A 333 9.20 18.64 -3.03
CA PHE A 333 8.31 19.68 -3.52
C PHE A 333 6.94 19.11 -3.92
N LEU A 334 6.91 18.02 -4.69
CA LEU A 334 5.66 17.37 -5.11
C LEU A 334 4.96 16.67 -3.95
N ALA A 335 5.69 16.13 -2.98
CA ALA A 335 5.10 15.45 -1.82
C ALA A 335 4.24 16.37 -0.94
N LEU A 336 4.51 17.68 -0.94
CA LEU A 336 3.72 18.68 -0.20
C LEU A 336 2.27 18.81 -0.68
N GLY A 337 1.95 18.34 -1.90
CA GLY A 337 0.57 18.23 -2.40
C GLY A 337 -0.25 19.50 -2.19
N LYS A 338 -1.25 19.45 -1.30
CA LYS A 338 -2.16 20.55 -0.96
C LYS A 338 -1.45 21.87 -0.59
N VAL A 339 -0.26 21.79 0.01
CA VAL A 339 0.52 22.97 0.44
C VAL A 339 1.44 23.49 -0.68
N ASN A 340 1.61 22.74 -1.77
CA ASN A 340 2.43 23.15 -2.90
C ASN A 340 1.62 24.05 -3.87
N PRO A 341 2.04 25.31 -4.09
CA PRO A 341 1.30 26.26 -4.92
C PRO A 341 1.25 25.89 -6.41
N LEU A 342 2.17 25.05 -6.89
CA LEU A 342 2.20 24.57 -8.27
C LEU A 342 1.46 23.23 -8.45
N TYR A 343 1.05 22.57 -7.36
CA TYR A 343 0.42 21.24 -7.46
C TYR A 343 -0.89 21.29 -8.22
N ARG A 344 -1.67 22.36 -8.01
CA ARG A 344 -2.93 22.60 -8.75
C ARG A 344 -2.69 22.74 -10.25
N LEU A 345 -1.67 23.50 -10.65
CA LEU A 345 -1.30 23.65 -12.06
C LEU A 345 -0.88 22.31 -12.67
N LEU A 346 -0.10 21.51 -11.96
CA LEU A 346 0.29 20.17 -12.43
C LEU A 346 -0.92 19.26 -12.58
N TYR A 347 -1.85 19.30 -11.62
CA TYR A 347 -3.11 18.58 -11.68
C TYR A 347 -3.96 18.96 -12.91
N GLU A 348 -4.02 20.24 -13.28
CA GLU A 348 -4.83 20.69 -14.42
C GLU A 348 -4.14 20.49 -15.78
N VAL A 349 -2.82 20.62 -15.85
CA VAL A 349 -2.09 20.71 -17.13
C VAL A 349 -1.37 19.41 -17.49
N VAL A 350 -0.84 18.67 -16.52
CA VAL A 350 0.02 17.51 -16.80
C VAL A 350 -0.84 16.27 -17.04
N PRO A 351 -0.77 15.64 -18.23
CA PRO A 351 -1.58 14.46 -18.53
C PRO A 351 -1.37 13.34 -17.51
N GLY A 352 -2.49 12.75 -17.06
CA GLY A 352 -2.52 11.66 -16.08
C GLY A 352 -2.30 12.08 -14.63
N PHE A 353 -1.89 13.32 -14.33
CA PHE A 353 -1.63 13.76 -12.96
C PHE A 353 -2.90 13.79 -12.09
N ALA A 354 -4.03 14.20 -12.67
CA ALA A 354 -5.34 14.18 -12.04
C ALA A 354 -5.91 12.77 -11.77
N SER A 355 -5.27 11.71 -12.28
CA SER A 355 -5.72 10.33 -12.08
C SER A 355 -5.18 9.69 -10.80
N PHE A 356 -4.34 10.40 -10.03
CA PHE A 356 -3.62 9.84 -8.90
C PHE A 356 -3.87 10.63 -7.60
N ARG A 357 -3.86 9.90 -6.48
CA ARG A 357 -3.92 10.44 -5.10
C ARG A 357 -2.60 10.24 -4.37
N ALA A 358 -2.51 10.66 -3.12
CA ALA A 358 -1.35 10.48 -2.26
C ALA A 358 -0.05 11.13 -2.79
N PRO A 359 0.02 12.48 -2.79
CA PRO A 359 1.23 13.21 -3.16
C PRO A 359 2.48 12.73 -2.40
N ALA A 360 2.35 12.24 -1.15
CA ALA A 360 3.46 11.69 -0.38
C ALA A 360 4.24 10.56 -1.11
N ARG A 361 3.65 9.86 -2.08
CA ARG A 361 4.36 8.85 -2.90
C ARG A 361 5.51 9.44 -3.74
N TRP A 362 5.51 10.75 -4.02
CA TRP A 362 6.65 11.45 -4.63
C TRP A 362 7.91 11.42 -3.76
N LEU A 363 7.81 11.06 -2.47
CA LEU A 363 8.95 10.79 -1.61
C LEU A 363 9.86 9.65 -2.12
N LEU A 364 9.40 8.85 -3.09
CA LEU A 364 10.27 7.93 -3.83
C LEU A 364 11.47 8.67 -4.46
N LEU A 365 11.26 9.83 -5.08
CA LEU A 365 12.32 10.62 -5.70
C LEU A 365 13.30 11.16 -4.66
N TYR A 366 12.76 11.57 -3.49
CA TYR A 366 13.55 11.93 -2.32
C TYR A 366 14.42 10.77 -1.86
N ALA A 367 13.83 9.62 -1.54
CA ALA A 367 14.56 8.46 -1.04
C ALA A 367 15.63 7.99 -2.06
N PHE A 368 15.29 7.98 -3.34
CA PHE A 368 16.20 7.58 -4.42
C PHE A 368 17.37 8.56 -4.59
N GLY A 369 17.10 9.87 -4.66
CA GLY A 369 18.14 10.90 -4.79
C GLY A 369 19.05 10.97 -3.58
N VAL A 370 18.48 10.92 -2.37
CA VAL A 370 19.22 10.96 -1.10
C VAL A 370 20.08 9.71 -0.90
N ALA A 371 19.60 8.53 -1.30
CA ALA A 371 20.40 7.31 -1.27
C ALA A 371 21.68 7.46 -2.09
N VAL A 372 21.59 7.99 -3.32
CA VAL A 372 22.77 8.23 -4.16
C VAL A 372 23.68 9.31 -3.58
N LEU A 373 23.10 10.42 -3.09
CA LEU A 373 23.88 11.48 -2.43
C LEU A 373 24.63 10.97 -1.20
N ALA A 374 24.06 10.07 -0.41
CA ALA A 374 24.74 9.46 0.73
C ALA A 374 25.94 8.61 0.31
N GLY A 375 25.80 7.84 -0.79
CA GLY A 375 26.93 7.14 -1.39
C GLY A 375 28.03 8.08 -1.86
N VAL A 376 27.66 9.18 -2.56
CA VAL A 376 28.59 10.23 -2.99
C VAL A 376 29.29 10.86 -1.78
N GLY A 377 28.56 11.09 -0.69
CA GLY A 377 29.10 11.66 0.53
C GLY A 377 30.12 10.76 1.22
N LEU A 378 29.86 9.45 1.30
CA LEU A 378 30.84 8.51 1.85
C LEU A 378 32.14 8.50 1.04
N ASP A 379 32.03 8.49 -0.29
CA ASP A 379 33.19 8.58 -1.19
C ASP A 379 33.93 9.91 -1.01
N ALA A 380 33.20 11.04 -0.91
CA ALA A 380 33.80 12.35 -0.70
C ALA A 380 34.53 12.47 0.64
N VAL A 381 33.98 11.88 1.72
CA VAL A 381 34.62 11.80 3.03
C VAL A 381 35.90 10.97 2.93
N SER A 382 35.84 9.78 2.33
CA SER A 382 37.00 8.87 2.24
C SER A 382 38.11 9.36 1.29
N SER A 383 37.76 10.14 0.27
CA SER A 383 38.71 10.65 -0.74
C SER A 383 39.12 12.10 -0.52
N HIS A 384 38.78 12.69 0.63
CA HIS A 384 39.12 14.08 0.99
C HIS A 384 38.59 15.14 0.01
N ARG A 385 37.45 14.88 -0.65
CA ARG A 385 36.84 15.76 -1.67
C ARG A 385 35.73 16.66 -1.13
N LEU A 386 35.73 16.93 0.18
CA LEU A 386 34.82 17.91 0.79
C LEU A 386 35.44 19.32 0.74
N SER A 387 34.63 20.36 0.59
CA SER A 387 35.15 21.74 0.67
C SER A 387 35.59 22.08 2.10
N PHE A 388 36.71 22.81 2.23
CA PHE A 388 37.34 23.17 3.52
C PHE A 388 36.40 23.97 4.47
N ARG A 389 35.48 24.76 3.90
CA ARG A 389 34.44 25.50 4.64
C ARG A 389 33.25 24.63 5.05
N ALA A 390 32.92 23.60 4.25
CA ALA A 390 31.91 22.63 4.64
C ALA A 390 32.41 21.83 5.85
N ALA A 391 33.66 21.32 5.84
CA ALA A 391 34.27 20.50 6.89
C ALA A 391 34.11 21.05 8.34
N TRP A 392 34.10 22.38 8.52
CA TRP A 392 33.89 23.05 9.82
C TRP A 392 32.43 23.41 10.13
N ALA A 393 31.56 23.52 9.12
CA ALA A 393 30.13 23.79 9.29
C ALA A 393 29.32 22.56 9.79
N TRP A 394 29.91 21.36 9.81
CA TRP A 394 29.27 20.10 10.23
C TRP A 394 29.13 19.91 11.74
N LEU A 395 29.92 20.60 12.56
CA LEU A 395 29.99 20.32 14.00
C LEU A 395 28.91 21.03 14.84
N ILE A 396 28.10 21.93 14.26
CA ILE A 396 27.20 22.81 15.01
C ILE A 396 25.70 22.60 14.69
N PRO A 397 25.24 22.31 13.45
CA PRO A 397 23.81 22.12 13.20
C PRO A 397 23.29 20.68 13.36
N CYS A 398 24.16 19.67 13.55
CA CYS A 398 23.72 18.28 13.78
C CYS A 398 22.89 18.12 15.08
N GLY A 399 23.05 19.04 16.03
CA GLY A 399 22.16 19.17 17.20
C GLY A 399 20.83 19.88 16.90
N LEU A 400 20.77 20.75 15.88
CA LEU A 400 19.61 21.61 15.56
C LEU A 400 18.63 20.98 14.55
N ILE A 401 19.08 20.00 13.75
CA ILE A 401 18.22 19.25 12.80
C ILE A 401 17.10 18.48 13.52
N GLY A 402 17.24 18.20 14.83
CA GLY A 402 16.19 17.65 15.67
C GLY A 402 15.42 18.67 16.54
N LEU A 403 15.91 19.91 16.74
CA LEU A 403 15.44 20.80 17.79
C LEU A 403 14.43 21.88 17.35
N LEU A 404 14.47 22.42 16.14
CA LEU A 404 13.68 23.64 15.84
C LEU A 404 12.25 23.40 15.30
N PRO A 405 12.00 22.47 14.35
CA PRO A 405 10.61 22.19 13.92
C PRO A 405 9.90 21.13 14.77
N SER A 406 10.64 20.16 15.33
CA SER A 406 10.07 19.01 16.06
C SER A 406 9.58 19.33 17.48
N PHE A 407 10.14 20.36 18.12
CA PHE A 407 9.75 20.75 19.49
C PHE A 407 8.38 21.43 19.56
N TYR A 408 7.97 22.14 18.51
CA TYR A 408 6.71 22.88 18.53
C TYR A 408 5.49 22.03 18.15
N PHE A 409 5.64 21.01 17.29
CA PHE A 409 4.48 20.29 16.73
C PHE A 409 4.46 18.77 16.96
N ALA A 410 5.60 18.15 17.24
CA ALA A 410 5.73 16.69 17.21
C ALA A 410 5.99 16.05 18.59
N ARG A 411 6.61 16.76 19.54
CA ARG A 411 7.01 16.27 20.89
C ARG A 411 7.44 14.79 20.91
N PRO A 412 8.52 14.41 20.20
CA PRO A 412 9.04 13.05 20.24
C PRO A 412 9.39 12.65 21.68
N GLY A 413 9.14 11.39 22.02
CA GLY A 413 9.51 10.86 23.33
C GLY A 413 11.02 10.95 23.60
N LEU A 414 11.40 11.04 24.88
CA LEU A 414 12.79 11.20 25.31
C LEU A 414 13.73 10.14 24.70
N ALA A 415 13.28 8.88 24.63
CA ALA A 415 14.06 7.79 24.03
C ALA A 415 14.40 8.03 22.55
N THR A 416 13.46 8.53 21.76
CA THR A 416 13.66 8.84 20.34
C THR A 416 14.60 10.03 20.17
N LEU A 417 14.48 11.06 21.01
CA LEU A 417 15.39 12.20 21.02
C LEU A 417 16.83 11.78 21.35
N LEU A 418 17.01 10.99 22.41
CA LEU A 418 18.31 10.45 22.80
C LEU A 418 18.91 9.58 21.69
N ALA A 419 18.09 8.77 21.02
CA ALA A 419 18.55 7.96 19.89
C ALA A 419 19.00 8.82 18.70
N TRP A 420 18.24 9.85 18.30
CA TRP A 420 18.68 10.77 17.24
C TRP A 420 20.01 11.46 17.59
N MET A 421 20.14 11.98 18.82
CA MET A 421 21.37 12.61 19.28
C MET A 421 22.54 11.61 19.32
N GLY A 422 22.30 10.41 19.86
CA GLY A 422 23.29 9.35 19.96
C GLY A 422 23.83 8.92 18.60
N PHE A 423 22.94 8.63 17.63
CA PHE A 423 23.35 8.29 16.27
C PHE A 423 24.02 9.48 15.56
N GLY A 424 23.56 10.71 15.79
CA GLY A 424 24.21 11.91 15.27
C GLY A 424 25.66 12.06 15.74
N VAL A 425 25.91 11.90 17.05
CA VAL A 425 27.26 11.94 17.64
C VAL A 425 28.12 10.80 17.10
N LEU A 426 27.61 9.57 17.12
CA LEU A 426 28.32 8.40 16.59
C LEU A 426 28.68 8.57 15.12
N ALA A 427 27.76 9.09 14.30
CA ALA A 427 27.99 9.39 12.90
C ALA A 427 29.09 10.43 12.72
N SER A 428 29.04 11.55 13.44
CA SER A 428 30.05 12.61 13.35
C SER A 428 31.45 12.11 13.74
N LEU A 429 31.55 11.31 14.80
CA LEU A 429 32.81 10.69 15.22
C LEU A 429 33.33 9.71 14.17
N ALA A 430 32.48 8.84 13.64
CA ALA A 430 32.85 7.87 12.62
C ALA A 430 33.22 8.54 11.28
N ILE A 431 32.51 9.58 10.85
CA ILE A 431 32.85 10.40 9.67
C ILE A 431 34.23 11.03 9.85
N ARG A 432 34.51 11.63 11.02
CA ARG A 432 35.82 12.21 11.32
C ARG A 432 36.92 11.14 11.35
N ALA A 433 36.63 9.95 11.87
CA ALA A 433 37.57 8.85 11.94
C ALA A 433 37.89 8.28 10.53
N VAL A 434 36.89 8.17 9.65
CA VAL A 434 37.07 7.78 8.24
C VAL A 434 37.84 8.86 7.48
N TRP A 435 37.50 10.14 7.69
CA TRP A 435 38.25 11.25 7.11
C TRP A 435 39.72 11.24 7.54
N ARG A 436 40.01 10.91 8.80
CA ARG A 436 41.39 10.78 9.30
C ARG A 436 42.06 9.43 8.93
N GLU A 437 41.40 8.61 8.12
CA GLU A 437 41.85 7.27 7.70
C GLU A 437 42.14 6.31 8.88
N THR A 438 41.58 6.60 10.06
CA THR A 438 41.77 5.76 11.27
C THR A 438 40.90 4.52 11.27
N ILE A 439 39.78 4.55 10.54
CA ILE A 439 38.87 3.41 10.37
C ILE A 439 38.44 3.30 8.90
N SER A 440 38.03 2.09 8.50
CA SER A 440 37.53 1.81 7.16
C SER A 440 36.17 2.48 6.90
N PRO A 441 35.90 3.00 5.68
CA PRO A 441 34.57 3.50 5.31
C PRO A 441 33.44 2.46 5.43
N TRP A 442 33.78 1.16 5.42
CA TRP A 442 32.81 0.09 5.70
C TRP A 442 32.18 0.20 7.09
N VAL A 443 32.88 0.76 8.08
CA VAL A 443 32.34 0.95 9.43
C VAL A 443 31.13 1.89 9.40
N LEU A 444 31.17 2.97 8.61
CA LEU A 444 30.01 3.87 8.43
C LEU A 444 28.82 3.16 7.78
N ALA A 445 29.07 2.33 6.76
CA ALA A 445 28.02 1.57 6.12
C ALA A 445 27.38 0.52 7.07
N LEU A 446 28.18 -0.12 7.92
CA LEU A 446 27.70 -1.07 8.93
C LEU A 446 26.95 -0.37 10.08
N LEU A 447 27.41 0.79 10.53
CA LEU A 447 26.69 1.61 11.50
C LEU A 447 25.34 2.08 10.95
N LEU A 448 25.30 2.49 9.67
CA LEU A 448 24.06 2.82 8.99
C LEU A 448 23.13 1.61 8.89
N LEU A 449 23.65 0.42 8.55
CA LEU A 449 22.86 -0.81 8.52
C LEU A 449 22.22 -1.11 9.88
N MET A 450 23.00 -0.97 10.96
CA MET A 450 22.51 -1.13 12.33
C MET A 450 21.44 -0.09 12.69
N GLU A 451 21.66 1.17 12.33
CA GLU A 451 20.67 2.23 12.55
C GLU A 451 19.36 1.95 11.79
N LEU A 452 19.43 1.62 10.50
CA LEU A 452 18.26 1.26 9.70
C LEU A 452 17.54 0.04 10.27
N PHE A 453 18.28 -0.94 10.80
CA PHE A 453 17.71 -2.14 11.42
C PHE A 453 16.91 -1.77 12.69
N LEU A 454 17.43 -0.86 13.51
CA LEU A 454 16.74 -0.37 14.70
C LEU A 454 15.56 0.55 14.35
N ALA A 455 15.72 1.42 13.35
CA ALA A 455 14.67 2.28 12.83
C ALA A 455 13.48 1.48 12.29
N SER A 456 13.77 0.36 11.61
CA SER A 456 12.75 -0.48 11.01
C SER A 456 11.83 -1.17 12.00
N ARG A 457 12.16 -1.23 13.30
CA ARG A 457 11.41 -2.02 14.29
C ARG A 457 9.94 -1.60 14.39
N GLY A 458 9.59 -0.36 14.03
CA GLY A 458 8.21 0.12 13.98
C GLY A 458 7.46 -0.19 12.68
N LEU A 459 8.13 -0.75 11.66
CA LEU A 459 7.52 -1.05 10.36
C LEU A 459 6.74 -2.38 10.39
N PRO A 460 5.69 -2.52 9.55
CA PRO A 460 4.76 -3.66 9.59
C PRO A 460 5.43 -5.03 9.51
N TYR A 461 6.49 -5.18 8.72
CA TYR A 461 7.18 -6.47 8.54
C TYR A 461 7.89 -7.00 9.80
N ASN A 462 8.05 -6.17 10.84
CA ASN A 462 8.56 -6.60 12.14
C ASN A 462 7.47 -7.09 13.09
N HIS A 463 6.20 -6.96 12.71
CA HIS A 463 5.04 -7.36 13.50
C HIS A 463 4.12 -8.33 12.74
N PRO A 464 4.63 -9.44 12.16
CA PRO A 464 3.77 -10.42 11.53
C PRO A 464 2.97 -11.20 12.58
N THR A 465 1.86 -11.81 12.15
CA THR A 465 0.95 -12.60 12.99
C THR A 465 0.93 -14.07 12.59
N ALA A 466 0.19 -14.90 13.31
CA ALA A 466 0.05 -16.33 13.05
C ALA A 466 -0.61 -16.61 11.68
N PRO A 467 -0.14 -17.63 10.93
CA PRO A 467 -0.67 -17.97 9.61
C PRO A 467 -2.17 -18.35 9.62
N GLN A 468 -2.67 -18.81 10.77
CA GLN A 468 -4.07 -19.12 11.03
C GLN A 468 -4.99 -17.92 10.77
N ALA A 469 -4.47 -16.68 10.88
CA ALA A 469 -5.20 -15.48 10.49
C ALA A 469 -5.66 -15.57 9.02
N PHE A 470 -4.88 -16.19 8.14
CA PHE A 470 -5.27 -16.45 6.75
C PHE A 470 -5.92 -17.82 6.56
N THR A 471 -5.36 -18.90 7.13
CA THR A 471 -5.75 -20.27 6.78
C THR A 471 -6.99 -20.82 7.52
N SER A 472 -7.30 -20.32 8.71
CA SER A 472 -8.39 -20.88 9.52
C SER A 472 -9.76 -20.48 9.01
N TRP A 473 -10.75 -21.35 9.10
CA TRP A 473 -12.12 -20.95 8.79
C TRP A 473 -12.74 -20.13 9.93
N ARG A 474 -13.76 -19.34 9.60
CA ARG A 474 -14.60 -18.56 10.54
C ARG A 474 -16.04 -19.05 10.49
N THR A 475 -16.84 -18.69 11.48
CA THR A 475 -18.19 -19.26 11.67
C THR A 475 -19.11 -18.93 10.50
N ALA A 476 -19.20 -17.66 10.10
CA ALA A 476 -20.04 -17.23 8.99
C ALA A 476 -19.69 -17.92 7.66
N PRO A 477 -18.44 -17.91 7.15
CA PRO A 477 -18.11 -18.62 5.91
C PRO A 477 -18.29 -20.15 6.01
N LEU A 478 -18.11 -20.77 7.19
CA LEU A 478 -18.43 -22.19 7.38
C LEU A 478 -19.92 -22.47 7.27
N TYR A 479 -20.74 -21.65 7.93
CA TYR A 479 -22.19 -21.78 7.89
C TYR A 479 -22.71 -21.61 6.45
N MET A 480 -22.26 -20.58 5.73
CA MET A 480 -22.63 -20.37 4.33
C MET A 480 -22.22 -21.53 3.43
N ARG A 481 -21.03 -22.12 3.66
CA ARG A 481 -20.58 -23.31 2.94
C ARG A 481 -21.48 -24.51 3.20
N ALA A 482 -21.85 -24.74 4.46
CA ALA A 482 -22.70 -25.86 4.86
C ALA A 482 -24.14 -25.68 4.35
N ALA A 483 -24.72 -24.48 4.48
CA ALA A 483 -26.09 -24.16 4.10
C ALA A 483 -26.29 -24.02 2.58
N GLY A 484 -25.24 -23.70 1.82
CA GLY A 484 -25.30 -23.56 0.36
C GLY A 484 -25.39 -24.88 -0.42
N GLY A 485 -25.08 -26.03 0.17
CA GLY A 485 -25.04 -27.30 -0.57
C GLY A 485 -23.97 -27.34 -1.68
N GLU A 486 -23.73 -28.52 -2.25
CA GLU A 486 -22.79 -28.70 -3.36
C GLU A 486 -23.38 -28.09 -4.66
N GLY A 487 -22.64 -27.17 -5.31
CA GLY A 487 -22.98 -26.63 -6.64
C GLY A 487 -23.48 -25.17 -6.69
N GLN A 488 -23.92 -24.58 -5.56
CA GLN A 488 -24.48 -23.22 -5.57
C GLN A 488 -23.45 -22.08 -5.56
N TRP A 489 -22.24 -22.40 -5.11
CA TRP A 489 -21.09 -21.49 -5.10
C TRP A 489 -20.06 -21.83 -6.19
N THR A 490 -20.33 -22.87 -7.00
CA THR A 490 -19.38 -23.34 -8.01
C THR A 490 -19.43 -22.53 -9.30
N GLU A 491 -18.29 -22.45 -9.99
CA GLU A 491 -18.11 -21.85 -11.31
C GLU A 491 -18.87 -22.60 -12.42
N GLN A 492 -20.21 -22.63 -12.37
CA GLN A 492 -21.02 -23.00 -13.53
C GLN A 492 -21.30 -21.74 -14.35
N PRO A 493 -20.62 -21.56 -15.50
CA PRO A 493 -20.84 -20.38 -16.31
C PRO A 493 -22.23 -20.50 -16.95
N PHE A 494 -23.12 -19.55 -16.62
CA PHE A 494 -24.32 -19.24 -17.40
C PHE A 494 -25.57 -20.13 -17.27
N THR A 495 -25.65 -21.08 -16.31
CA THR A 495 -26.85 -21.94 -16.17
C THR A 495 -27.74 -21.63 -14.96
N HIS A 496 -27.22 -20.97 -13.91
CA HIS A 496 -27.99 -20.51 -12.75
C HIS A 496 -27.50 -19.14 -12.27
N HIS A 497 -28.41 -18.28 -11.79
CA HIS A 497 -28.04 -17.04 -11.09
C HIS A 497 -27.35 -17.42 -9.77
N PRO A 498 -26.05 -17.14 -9.59
CA PRO A 498 -25.34 -17.55 -8.39
C PRO A 498 -25.92 -16.84 -7.17
N SER A 499 -26.22 -17.59 -6.11
CA SER A 499 -26.63 -17.00 -4.84
C SER A 499 -25.51 -16.09 -4.32
N ARG A 500 -25.86 -14.90 -3.87
CA ARG A 500 -24.91 -13.94 -3.32
C ARG A 500 -25.07 -13.76 -1.84
N PHE A 501 -24.08 -13.13 -1.23
CA PHE A 501 -24.21 -12.62 0.12
C PHE A 501 -23.95 -11.10 0.16
N LEU A 502 -24.49 -10.46 1.20
CA LEU A 502 -24.24 -9.07 1.56
C LEU A 502 -23.77 -9.01 3.00
N SER A 503 -22.70 -8.26 3.25
CA SER A 503 -22.24 -7.95 4.60
C SER A 503 -22.38 -6.45 4.84
N PHE A 504 -22.85 -6.06 6.01
CA PHE A 504 -22.86 -4.67 6.47
C PHE A 504 -22.46 -4.53 7.94
N SER A 505 -21.78 -5.54 8.47
CA SER A 505 -21.22 -5.53 9.80
C SER A 505 -19.90 -4.73 9.85
N PRO A 506 -19.79 -3.67 10.66
CA PRO A 506 -18.50 -3.08 11.00
C PRO A 506 -17.58 -4.03 11.78
N LEU A 507 -16.30 -3.69 11.87
CA LEU A 507 -15.29 -4.46 12.64
C LEU A 507 -15.33 -4.19 14.16
N THR A 508 -16.45 -3.68 14.68
CA THR A 508 -16.59 -3.19 16.07
C THR A 508 -16.96 -4.28 17.08
N PHE A 509 -17.40 -5.46 16.62
CA PHE A 509 -17.68 -6.63 17.48
C PHE A 509 -16.40 -7.36 17.86
N ASP A 510 -16.34 -8.10 18.97
CA ASP A 510 -15.24 -9.01 19.28
C ASP A 510 -15.58 -10.47 18.91
N PRO A 511 -14.60 -11.26 18.41
CA PRO A 511 -14.85 -12.67 18.11
C PRO A 511 -15.19 -13.45 19.39
N GLY A 512 -16.14 -14.38 19.31
CA GLY A 512 -16.53 -15.21 20.46
C GLY A 512 -15.39 -16.04 21.05
N ASP A 513 -14.37 -16.35 20.25
CA ASP A 513 -13.15 -17.08 20.61
C ASP A 513 -11.99 -16.16 21.03
N LEU A 514 -12.23 -14.87 21.32
CA LEU A 514 -11.16 -13.92 21.68
C LEU A 514 -10.30 -14.38 22.86
N GLY A 515 -10.92 -14.98 23.89
CA GLY A 515 -10.20 -15.52 25.05
C GLY A 515 -9.22 -16.64 24.67
N GLU A 516 -9.64 -17.53 23.78
CA GLU A 516 -8.84 -18.65 23.26
C GLU A 516 -7.70 -18.13 22.38
N ILE A 517 -7.99 -17.17 21.50
CA ILE A 517 -6.98 -16.49 20.66
C ILE A 517 -5.90 -15.86 21.54
N ARG A 518 -6.28 -15.12 22.59
CA ARG A 518 -5.32 -14.50 23.51
C ARG A 518 -4.51 -15.57 24.24
N SER A 519 -5.16 -16.60 24.79
CA SER A 519 -4.48 -17.70 25.48
C SER A 519 -3.49 -18.45 24.58
N ALA A 520 -3.80 -18.62 23.29
CA ALA A 520 -2.96 -19.37 22.37
C ALA A 520 -1.77 -18.57 21.83
N PHE A 521 -1.93 -17.26 21.62
CA PHE A 521 -0.98 -16.47 20.83
C PHE A 521 -0.33 -15.30 21.55
N LEU A 522 -0.80 -14.89 22.74
CA LEU A 522 -0.27 -13.69 23.41
C LEU A 522 1.22 -13.82 23.75
N ASP A 523 1.64 -14.96 24.27
CA ASP A 523 3.05 -15.19 24.66
C ASP A 523 4.00 -15.26 23.47
N THR A 524 3.50 -15.67 22.30
CA THR A 524 4.33 -15.87 21.10
C THR A 524 4.34 -14.66 20.16
N LEU A 525 3.21 -13.97 20.02
CA LEU A 525 3.04 -12.85 19.10
C LEU A 525 3.13 -11.47 19.78
N GLY A 526 2.89 -11.41 21.10
CA GLY A 526 2.66 -10.17 21.83
C GLY A 526 1.35 -9.47 21.45
N GLU A 527 1.05 -8.36 22.13
CA GLU A 527 -0.23 -7.64 21.98
C GLU A 527 -0.52 -7.21 20.54
N LYS A 528 0.47 -6.68 19.81
CA LYS A 528 0.26 -6.21 18.43
C LYS A 528 -0.04 -7.37 17.48
N GLY A 529 0.70 -8.48 17.57
CA GLY A 529 0.46 -9.62 16.69
C GLY A 529 -0.88 -10.31 16.97
N VAL A 530 -1.31 -10.35 18.24
CA VAL A 530 -2.67 -10.81 18.60
C VAL A 530 -3.73 -9.84 18.09
N TYR A 531 -3.53 -8.54 18.24
CA TYR A 531 -4.45 -7.54 17.70
C TYR A 531 -4.65 -7.70 16.19
N ASP A 532 -3.55 -7.83 15.45
CA ASP A 532 -3.57 -8.05 14.01
C ASP A 532 -4.26 -9.37 13.64
N TYR A 533 -4.08 -10.43 14.43
CA TYR A 533 -4.82 -11.69 14.28
C TYR A 533 -6.33 -11.52 14.46
N VAL A 534 -6.72 -10.80 15.51
CA VAL A 534 -8.12 -10.53 15.85
C VAL A 534 -8.78 -9.70 14.74
N VAL A 535 -8.10 -8.66 14.25
CA VAL A 535 -8.58 -7.84 13.12
C VAL A 535 -8.76 -8.70 11.86
N ALA A 536 -7.78 -9.53 11.52
CA ALA A 536 -7.89 -10.46 10.38
C ALA A 536 -9.04 -11.47 10.55
N SER A 537 -9.26 -11.95 11.77
CA SER A 537 -10.37 -12.87 12.11
C SER A 537 -11.72 -12.19 11.94
N LYS A 538 -11.87 -10.95 12.44
CA LYS A 538 -13.08 -10.13 12.24
C LYS A 538 -13.35 -9.90 10.75
N GLN A 539 -12.33 -9.53 9.98
CA GLN A 539 -12.45 -9.32 8.54
C GLN A 539 -12.92 -10.58 7.81
N LYS A 540 -12.45 -11.77 8.21
CA LYS A 540 -12.89 -13.04 7.64
C LYS A 540 -14.30 -13.43 8.07
N GLU A 541 -14.68 -13.14 9.31
CA GLU A 541 -16.04 -13.36 9.80
C GLU A 541 -17.05 -12.59 8.95
N ILE A 542 -16.79 -11.31 8.70
CA ILE A 542 -17.68 -10.47 7.88
C ILE A 542 -17.49 -10.63 6.37
N MET A 543 -16.56 -11.50 5.94
CA MET A 543 -16.18 -11.67 4.55
C MET A 543 -15.83 -10.34 3.86
N ALA A 544 -14.95 -9.55 4.51
CA ALA A 544 -14.51 -8.24 4.03
C ALA A 544 -14.16 -8.26 2.53
N PRO A 545 -14.40 -7.18 1.78
CA PRO A 545 -14.95 -7.27 0.41
C PRO A 545 -14.23 -8.15 -0.60
N ASN A 546 -12.89 -8.34 -0.56
CA ASN A 546 -12.22 -9.24 -1.50
C ASN A 546 -11.90 -10.63 -0.94
N LEU A 547 -12.04 -10.87 0.36
CA LEU A 547 -11.90 -12.19 0.95
C LEU A 547 -12.81 -13.27 0.34
N PRO A 548 -13.99 -12.97 -0.25
CA PRO A 548 -14.79 -13.97 -0.97
C PRO A 548 -14.04 -14.71 -2.08
N LEU A 549 -13.05 -14.08 -2.72
CA LEU A 549 -12.15 -14.74 -3.69
C LEU A 549 -11.40 -15.93 -3.09
N LEU A 550 -11.08 -15.89 -1.80
CA LEU A 550 -10.37 -16.97 -1.11
C LEU A 550 -11.26 -18.21 -0.93
N TYR A 551 -12.56 -17.99 -0.71
CA TYR A 551 -13.51 -19.04 -0.34
C TYR A 551 -14.40 -19.49 -1.50
N GLY A 552 -14.40 -18.74 -2.62
CA GLY A 552 -15.26 -19.01 -3.77
C GLY A 552 -16.71 -18.58 -3.53
N PHE A 553 -16.95 -17.51 -2.77
CA PHE A 553 -18.30 -17.00 -2.54
C PHE A 553 -18.61 -15.80 -3.42
N HIS A 554 -19.83 -15.76 -3.97
CA HIS A 554 -20.29 -14.63 -4.76
C HIS A 554 -20.75 -13.50 -3.83
N SER A 555 -20.04 -12.38 -3.86
CA SER A 555 -20.37 -11.18 -3.10
C SER A 555 -21.06 -10.16 -4.00
N VAL A 556 -21.98 -9.39 -3.42
CA VAL A 556 -22.42 -8.12 -4.03
C VAL A 556 -21.30 -7.08 -3.89
N ASP A 557 -20.60 -7.07 -2.76
CA ASP A 557 -19.53 -6.13 -2.44
C ASP A 557 -18.18 -6.51 -3.09
N GLY A 558 -17.25 -5.56 -3.12
CA GLY A 558 -15.86 -5.71 -3.57
C GLY A 558 -15.07 -4.45 -3.21
N TYR A 559 -13.74 -4.54 -3.19
CA TYR A 559 -12.84 -3.41 -2.90
C TYR A 559 -11.74 -3.29 -3.95
N ASP A 560 -11.55 -2.08 -4.49
CA ASP A 560 -10.47 -1.80 -5.44
C ASP A 560 -9.97 -0.36 -5.34
N GLY A 561 -8.69 -0.22 -5.00
CA GLY A 561 -8.01 1.07 -4.98
C GLY A 561 -7.56 1.56 -6.35
N GLY A 562 -7.98 0.92 -7.46
CA GLY A 562 -7.43 1.04 -8.81
C GLY A 562 -8.44 1.52 -9.86
N LEU A 563 -9.05 0.60 -10.61
CA LEU A 563 -9.98 0.91 -11.71
C LEU A 563 -11.42 0.52 -11.40
N LEU A 564 -11.65 -0.35 -10.44
CA LEU A 564 -12.99 -0.73 -10.01
C LEU A 564 -13.41 0.15 -8.83
N PRO A 565 -14.72 0.27 -8.53
CA PRO A 565 -15.86 -0.33 -9.24
C PRO A 565 -16.22 0.34 -10.58
N LEU A 566 -17.09 -0.32 -11.34
CA LEU A 566 -17.72 0.24 -12.55
C LEU A 566 -18.75 1.31 -12.19
N ARG A 567 -19.00 2.25 -13.11
CA ARG A 567 -20.03 3.27 -12.93
C ARG A 567 -21.43 2.67 -12.85
N GLU A 568 -21.74 1.67 -13.66
CA GLU A 568 -23.04 0.99 -13.59
C GLU A 568 -23.22 0.27 -12.24
N TYR A 569 -22.16 -0.39 -11.74
CA TYR A 569 -22.18 -1.02 -10.41
C TYR A 569 -22.51 0.02 -9.33
N VAL A 570 -21.81 1.15 -9.33
CA VAL A 570 -22.04 2.21 -8.35
C VAL A 570 -23.48 2.76 -8.41
N ASN A 571 -24.01 2.97 -9.61
CA ASN A 571 -25.36 3.47 -9.81
C ASN A 571 -26.43 2.48 -9.32
N ILE A 572 -26.23 1.17 -9.55
CA ILE A 572 -27.19 0.16 -9.09
C ILE A 572 -27.07 -0.06 -7.58
N THR A 573 -25.86 -0.10 -7.01
CA THR A 573 -25.68 -0.31 -5.57
C THR A 573 -26.08 0.88 -4.73
N ALA A 574 -26.07 2.11 -5.28
CA ALA A 574 -26.60 3.29 -4.58
C ALA A 574 -28.08 3.13 -4.16
N ARG A 575 -28.82 2.19 -4.78
CA ARG A 575 -30.18 1.82 -4.36
C ARG A 575 -30.23 1.09 -3.02
N LEU A 576 -29.14 0.42 -2.62
CA LEU A 576 -29.02 -0.25 -1.32
C LEU A 576 -28.74 0.73 -0.16
N TYR A 577 -28.34 1.98 -0.47
CA TYR A 577 -28.03 3.01 0.53
C TYR A 577 -28.38 4.42 0.03
N PRO A 578 -29.67 4.77 -0.08
CA PRO A 578 -30.08 6.07 -0.58
C PRO A 578 -29.61 7.22 0.35
N GLY A 579 -29.03 8.27 -0.23
CA GLY A 579 -28.74 9.53 0.48
C GLY A 579 -27.35 9.69 1.09
N GLN A 580 -26.41 8.76 0.88
CA GLN A 580 -25.01 8.90 1.33
C GLN A 580 -24.01 9.02 0.17
N GLU A 581 -22.86 9.65 0.44
CA GLU A 581 -21.77 9.78 -0.53
C GLU A 581 -21.23 8.40 -0.94
N ILE A 582 -21.06 8.22 -2.25
CA ILE A 582 -20.58 6.98 -2.84
C ILE A 582 -19.07 6.85 -2.59
N SER A 583 -18.64 5.77 -1.93
CA SER A 583 -17.21 5.46 -1.78
C SER A 583 -16.58 5.12 -3.14
N LEU A 584 -15.53 5.87 -3.51
CA LEU A 584 -14.77 5.69 -4.75
C LEU A 584 -14.00 4.34 -4.85
N ASP A 585 -13.77 3.67 -3.73
CA ASP A 585 -12.94 2.46 -3.69
C ASP A 585 -13.75 1.16 -3.54
N GLY A 586 -15.09 1.26 -3.46
CA GLY A 586 -15.99 0.11 -3.24
C GLY A 586 -15.82 -0.53 -1.86
N ARG A 587 -16.73 -0.25 -0.93
CA ARG A 587 -16.81 -0.89 0.42
C ARG A 587 -18.24 -0.80 0.90
N LEU A 588 -19.14 -1.51 0.25
CA LEU A 588 -20.58 -1.43 0.50
C LEU A 588 -20.91 -1.73 1.97
N TYR A 589 -20.20 -2.67 2.59
CA TYR A 589 -20.37 -3.02 4.00
C TYR A 589 -20.14 -1.86 4.98
N GLN A 590 -19.45 -0.79 4.56
CA GLN A 590 -19.22 0.41 5.38
C GLN A 590 -20.29 1.48 5.19
N LEU A 591 -21.09 1.38 4.13
CA LEU A 591 -22.10 2.38 3.74
C LEU A 591 -23.50 1.94 4.12
N ILE A 592 -23.75 0.63 4.13
CA ILE A 592 -25.02 0.07 4.56
C ILE A 592 -24.98 -0.05 6.09
N HIS A 593 -26.03 0.45 6.74
CA HIS A 593 -26.19 0.38 8.21
C HIS A 593 -27.53 -0.21 8.63
N ARG A 594 -28.39 -0.53 7.66
CA ARG A 594 -29.73 -1.09 7.87
C ARG A 594 -29.98 -2.17 6.84
N MET A 595 -30.85 -3.11 7.18
CA MET A 595 -31.29 -4.15 6.26
C MET A 595 -31.95 -3.53 5.02
N PRO A 596 -31.49 -3.85 3.78
CA PRO A 596 -32.22 -3.48 2.57
C PRO A 596 -33.60 -4.16 2.50
N SER A 597 -34.52 -3.60 1.71
CA SER A 597 -35.84 -4.23 1.50
C SER A 597 -35.75 -5.56 0.75
N ASP A 598 -36.72 -6.43 0.97
CA ASP A 598 -36.80 -7.76 0.34
C ASP A 598 -36.71 -7.68 -1.20
N ASP A 599 -37.41 -6.72 -1.82
CA ASP A 599 -37.34 -6.47 -3.27
C ASP A 599 -35.91 -6.22 -3.77
N LEU A 600 -35.12 -5.48 -2.98
CA LEU A 600 -33.71 -5.21 -3.32
C LEU A 600 -32.87 -6.46 -3.09
N LEU A 601 -33.07 -7.19 -2.00
CA LEU A 601 -32.35 -8.43 -1.73
C LEU A 601 -32.57 -9.45 -2.86
N ASP A 602 -33.81 -9.59 -3.32
CA ASP A 602 -34.20 -10.44 -4.44
C ASP A 602 -33.59 -9.95 -5.76
N LEU A 603 -33.62 -8.64 -6.04
CA LEU A 603 -32.99 -8.06 -7.24
C LEU A 603 -31.49 -8.39 -7.34
N PHE A 604 -30.78 -8.39 -6.21
CA PHE A 604 -29.36 -8.72 -6.14
C PHE A 604 -29.10 -10.23 -5.96
N ASN A 605 -30.15 -11.05 -5.88
CA ASN A 605 -30.08 -12.50 -5.59
C ASN A 605 -29.30 -12.79 -4.30
N ILE A 606 -29.52 -11.99 -3.26
CA ILE A 606 -28.87 -12.12 -1.95
C ILE A 606 -29.60 -13.20 -1.16
N ARG A 607 -28.89 -14.26 -0.81
CA ARG A 607 -29.39 -15.36 0.03
C ARG A 607 -28.89 -15.29 1.47
N PHE A 608 -27.70 -14.75 1.66
CA PHE A 608 -27.07 -14.67 2.98
C PHE A 608 -26.77 -13.21 3.32
N VAL A 609 -27.14 -12.81 4.53
CA VAL A 609 -26.78 -11.50 5.07
C VAL A 609 -25.90 -11.72 6.30
N ILE A 610 -24.78 -10.99 6.34
CA ILE A 610 -23.88 -10.97 7.49
C ILE A 610 -24.02 -9.62 8.18
N THR A 611 -24.49 -9.65 9.42
CA THR A 611 -24.65 -8.48 10.29
C THR A 611 -24.08 -8.80 11.67
N ASP A 612 -23.74 -7.78 12.44
CA ASP A 612 -23.45 -7.92 13.87
C ASP A 612 -24.60 -7.42 14.72
N LYS A 613 -24.46 -7.68 16.01
CA LYS A 613 -25.45 -7.44 17.04
C LYS A 613 -25.03 -6.33 18.01
N VAL A 614 -24.04 -5.52 17.63
CA VAL A 614 -23.41 -4.55 18.55
C VAL A 614 -24.37 -3.43 18.96
N TYR A 615 -25.34 -3.10 18.11
CA TYR A 615 -26.33 -2.05 18.37
C TYR A 615 -27.70 -2.58 18.82
N ASP A 616 -27.84 -3.89 19.02
CA ASP A 616 -29.08 -4.49 19.46
C ASP A 616 -29.30 -4.28 20.96
N LEU A 617 -30.57 -4.21 21.37
CA LEU A 617 -30.94 -3.83 22.74
C LEU A 617 -31.26 -5.06 23.58
N TRP A 618 -30.80 -5.03 24.83
CA TRP A 618 -31.30 -5.91 25.88
C TRP A 618 -32.17 -5.09 26.83
N VAL A 619 -33.45 -5.43 26.91
CA VAL A 619 -34.41 -4.79 27.82
C VAL A 619 -35.03 -5.88 28.68
N GLU A 620 -34.88 -5.75 30.00
CA GLU A 620 -35.45 -6.69 30.99
C GLU A 620 -35.10 -8.18 30.73
N GLY A 621 -33.91 -8.45 30.19
CA GLY A 621 -33.45 -9.81 29.88
C GLY A 621 -33.99 -10.37 28.55
N VAL A 622 -34.75 -9.58 27.79
CA VAL A 622 -35.16 -9.90 26.42
C VAL A 622 -34.26 -9.18 25.43
N TYR A 623 -33.79 -9.92 24.43
CA TYR A 623 -32.95 -9.41 23.35
C TYR A 623 -33.79 -8.97 22.16
N TYR A 624 -33.54 -7.75 21.69
CA TYR A 624 -34.26 -7.14 20.58
C TYR A 624 -33.30 -6.90 19.42
N ASP A 625 -33.54 -7.65 18.34
CA ASP A 625 -32.84 -7.50 17.07
C ASP A 625 -33.32 -6.23 16.36
N LEU A 626 -32.54 -5.15 16.43
CA LEU A 626 -32.89 -3.87 15.81
C LEU A 626 -32.60 -3.84 14.31
N SER A 627 -31.94 -4.88 13.78
CA SER A 627 -31.71 -5.01 12.34
C SER A 627 -32.96 -5.43 11.57
N LEU A 628 -33.94 -6.03 12.27
CA LEU A 628 -35.26 -6.39 11.76
C LEU A 628 -36.28 -5.36 12.28
N GLY A 629 -36.51 -4.31 11.50
CA GLY A 629 -37.45 -3.25 11.86
C GLY A 629 -38.14 -2.67 10.63
N ALA A 630 -39.17 -1.88 10.85
CA ALA A 630 -39.87 -1.16 9.79
C ALA A 630 -40.10 0.30 10.17
N SER A 631 -40.10 1.18 9.18
CA SER A 631 -40.61 2.54 9.33
C SER A 631 -42.09 2.54 8.95
N LEU A 632 -42.93 3.01 9.86
CA LEU A 632 -44.36 3.18 9.63
C LEU A 632 -44.66 4.66 9.42
N GLU A 633 -45.33 5.00 8.32
CA GLU A 633 -45.98 6.29 8.16
C GLU A 633 -47.37 6.30 8.81
N ALA A 634 -47.95 7.50 9.01
CA ALA A 634 -49.27 7.63 9.63
C ALA A 634 -50.35 6.89 8.82
N GLY A 635 -50.99 5.91 9.44
CA GLY A 635 -52.04 5.08 8.81
C GLY A 635 -51.52 3.87 8.03
N GLU A 636 -50.21 3.62 8.02
CA GLU A 636 -49.62 2.43 7.40
C GLU A 636 -49.79 1.19 8.29
N THR A 637 -49.99 0.03 7.67
CA THR A 637 -50.08 -1.26 8.36
C THR A 637 -49.02 -2.19 7.81
N ILE A 638 -48.24 -2.83 8.69
CA ILE A 638 -47.21 -3.80 8.31
C ILE A 638 -47.56 -5.16 8.88
N THR A 639 -47.42 -6.19 8.04
CA THR A 639 -47.60 -7.58 8.44
C THR A 639 -46.23 -8.23 8.58
N ILE A 640 -45.87 -8.61 9.81
CA ILE A 640 -44.64 -9.36 10.09
C ILE A 640 -44.98 -10.84 10.12
N THR A 641 -44.38 -11.62 9.22
CA THR A 641 -44.53 -13.08 9.23
C THR A 641 -43.40 -13.66 10.09
N VAL A 642 -43.76 -14.25 11.23
CA VAL A 642 -42.83 -15.01 12.07
C VAL A 642 -42.86 -16.46 11.64
N ASP A 643 -41.69 -17.06 11.45
CA ASP A 643 -41.55 -18.45 10.96
C ASP A 643 -42.31 -19.43 11.87
N GLU A 644 -43.00 -20.43 11.27
CA GLU A 644 -44.07 -21.21 11.93
C GLU A 644 -43.61 -22.14 13.09
N GLY A 645 -42.33 -22.07 13.49
CA GLY A 645 -41.74 -22.88 14.56
C GLY A 645 -41.42 -22.15 15.87
N PHE A 646 -41.60 -20.83 15.96
CA PHE A 646 -41.17 -20.07 17.14
C PHE A 646 -42.29 -19.93 18.20
N ILE A 647 -42.22 -20.72 19.28
CA ILE A 647 -43.14 -20.60 20.42
C ILE A 647 -42.65 -19.48 21.35
N ALA A 648 -43.45 -18.41 21.50
CA ALA A 648 -43.15 -17.28 22.39
C ALA A 648 -44.21 -17.15 23.50
N THR A 649 -43.79 -16.73 24.70
CA THR A 649 -44.68 -16.47 25.85
C THR A 649 -45.13 -15.01 25.95
N GLY A 650 -44.65 -14.15 25.04
CA GLY A 650 -44.97 -12.73 24.99
C GLY A 650 -44.42 -12.08 23.72
N ILE A 651 -44.94 -10.91 23.39
CA ILE A 651 -44.49 -10.08 22.27
C ILE A 651 -44.18 -8.70 22.84
N GLY A 652 -42.99 -8.19 22.51
CA GLY A 652 -42.61 -6.81 22.78
C GLY A 652 -42.07 -6.19 21.51
N PHE A 653 -42.25 -4.88 21.34
CA PHE A 653 -41.58 -4.12 20.30
C PHE A 653 -40.88 -2.93 20.93
N ILE A 654 -39.77 -2.52 20.32
CA ILE A 654 -39.07 -1.29 20.67
C ILE A 654 -39.33 -0.30 19.54
N SER A 655 -39.80 0.89 19.91
CA SER A 655 -39.91 2.02 19.00
C SER A 655 -38.92 3.10 19.40
N TYR A 656 -38.49 3.88 18.40
CA TYR A 656 -37.74 5.10 18.63
C TYR A 656 -38.23 6.15 17.64
N LEU A 657 -38.18 7.41 18.05
CA LEU A 657 -38.57 8.53 17.21
C LEU A 657 -37.34 9.21 16.61
N VAL A 658 -37.42 9.62 15.36
CA VAL A 658 -36.41 10.46 14.70
C VAL A 658 -36.92 11.90 14.67
N GLY A 659 -36.35 12.78 15.50
CA GLY A 659 -36.73 14.18 15.63
C GLY A 659 -36.74 14.66 17.09
N ASP A 660 -36.79 15.97 17.30
CA ASP A 660 -36.96 16.55 18.64
C ASP A 660 -38.45 16.66 18.98
N VAL A 661 -38.90 15.84 19.92
CA VAL A 661 -40.26 15.90 20.47
C VAL A 661 -40.14 16.01 21.99
N ALA A 662 -40.99 16.83 22.60
CA ALA A 662 -41.01 16.99 24.05
C ALA A 662 -41.37 15.66 24.73
N ASP A 663 -40.68 15.35 25.82
CA ASP A 663 -40.91 14.14 26.58
C ASP A 663 -42.38 14.03 27.05
N GLY A 664 -42.96 12.83 26.95
CA GLY A 664 -44.38 12.57 27.23
C GLY A 664 -45.38 12.95 26.13
N THR A 665 -44.94 13.48 24.98
CA THR A 665 -45.84 13.71 23.84
C THR A 665 -46.25 12.37 23.21
N PRO A 666 -47.56 12.07 23.05
CA PRO A 666 -48.00 10.92 22.27
C PRO A 666 -47.60 11.11 20.79
N VAL A 667 -46.84 10.15 20.25
CA VAL A 667 -46.26 10.25 18.89
C VAL A 667 -46.84 9.25 17.91
N ALA A 668 -47.36 8.12 18.42
CA ALA A 668 -48.06 7.10 17.66
C ALA A 668 -48.93 6.28 18.63
N GLU A 669 -49.99 5.67 18.10
CA GLU A 669 -50.71 4.56 18.73
C GLU A 669 -50.51 3.34 17.84
N VAL A 670 -50.03 2.23 18.42
CA VAL A 670 -49.70 1.02 17.66
C VAL A 670 -50.65 -0.11 18.06
N GLU A 671 -51.45 -0.59 17.11
CA GLU A 671 -52.31 -1.77 17.27
C GLU A 671 -51.60 -3.01 16.70
N LEU A 672 -51.38 -4.02 17.53
CA LEU A 672 -50.92 -5.34 17.11
C LEU A 672 -52.10 -6.27 16.95
N ILE A 673 -52.18 -6.95 15.81
CA ILE A 673 -53.24 -7.92 15.50
C ILE A 673 -52.61 -9.27 15.21
N GLY A 674 -52.94 -10.28 16.01
CA GLY A 674 -52.52 -11.66 15.76
C GLY A 674 -53.29 -12.34 14.64
N ARG A 675 -52.70 -13.39 14.06
CA ARG A 675 -53.36 -14.24 13.05
C ARG A 675 -54.69 -14.81 13.54
N ASP A 676 -54.78 -15.09 14.84
CA ASP A 676 -55.99 -15.61 15.51
C ASP A 676 -56.94 -14.49 15.99
N GLY A 677 -56.68 -13.23 15.63
CA GLY A 677 -57.53 -12.08 15.90
C GLY A 677 -57.36 -11.42 17.27
N TRP A 678 -56.37 -11.83 18.08
CA TRP A 678 -56.04 -11.12 19.33
C TRP A 678 -55.50 -9.72 19.02
N ARG A 679 -55.76 -8.75 19.90
CA ARG A 679 -55.36 -7.35 19.73
C ARG A 679 -54.62 -6.81 20.95
N SER A 680 -53.64 -5.96 20.74
CA SER A 680 -52.99 -5.18 21.81
C SER A 680 -52.69 -3.76 21.34
N HIS A 681 -52.93 -2.78 22.20
CA HIS A 681 -52.72 -1.35 21.93
C HIS A 681 -51.56 -0.84 22.76
N TYR A 682 -50.70 -0.02 22.16
CA TYR A 682 -49.51 0.54 22.79
C TYR A 682 -49.35 2.02 22.46
#